data_AF-A0AAD1SS10-F1
#
_entry.id   AF-A0AAD1SS10-F1
#
_cell.length_a   1.000
_cell.length_b   1.000
_cell.length_c   1.000
_cell.angle_alpha   90.00
_cell.angle_beta   90.00
_cell.angle_gamma   90.00
#
_symmetry.space_group_name_H-M   'P 1'
#
loop_
_entity.id
_entity.type
_entity.pdbx_description
1 polymer ?
#
loop_
_entity_poly.entity_id
_entity_poly.type
_entity_poly.pdbx_seq_one_letter_code
_entity_poly.pdbx_strand_id
1 'polypeptide(L)'
;MASFLWKVISNYWNSANIYQILQLVSVFCTILVLLKLSAFYNKWRQLSTALQSFPGPPSHWLYGHIHQFRRDGKDLDRLLVFVEKYPVAFPLWLSKFVASLIVTTPEYAKAVFARSDPKSSTGYNFLIPWIGKGLLVLSGDSWFHHRRLLTPGFHYDVLKPYTKLFSDSTNVMLDKWESLCNKDESIELFEHVSLMTLDSIMKTAFSYHSNCQTKKDNTYIRAVYDLSLLTQTRIRTFPYHSNLIFHLSPHGFRFRKACRIAHLHTDNVIAERKNLLKHKEELEKLKQKRHPDFLDILLCAKDEKGQGLSDDDIRAEVDTFMFEGHDTTASGISWILYCMATQPEHQQKCREEIREVLGKRDTLEWEDLSKIPYTTMCIKESLRLYPPVPSISRELAKPMTFSDGRTLPAGCMVSLNIFCMHHNPSVWKDPEVFDPFRFSPENSAKRHSHAFAPFAAGPRNCIGQNFAMNEMKVAVVLTLKRYEILPDPSKPALKQPQLVLRSKNGIHVFLKKWIKCYLLDKSVAKATMDQWCILTILSKSLRCLLYSPKFSVIKEGKVMERVPLHPLHVSHSSVNPSRRGSRQSGYTDSELLCTATERSGIWGQYARPSLWLGPPFSLAMAIWHQPDYAKAILSRQDPKSSINLLFPGLVEFRECRWKNCRSDVHNGRGLLVLSGPKWQQHRKLLTPGFHYDVLKPYVELTSDCTNVMLEKWEKLVSNKKPVELFHHVSLMTLDTIMKCAFGYNSNCQTDGENAYIKAIYEISYLTERRIRIFPYHSDLIYFFSPHGFRIRKALKIAHQHTDKVIKQRKESLKQEKELEKIQKKRHLDFLDILLFAKDENGKGLSDEDLRAEVDTFMFEGHDTTASGISWILYGMAKHPEHQQKCREEIREVLGERNTVEWEDLGKLTYTTLCIKECMRLYPPVPEVGRELAKPITFCDGRSLPKGATVMLNLYAIGRCPSVWEDPEVFDPMRFSPENSSGRHAYGFVPFSAGSRNCIGQNFAMNEMKVALALILQRFELSPDTENEPLKVRQLVLRSANGIHLYLKKVET
;
A
#
# COMPACT_ATOMS: atom_id res chain seq x y z
N MET A 1 -25.32 -44.99 30.04
CA MET A 1 -24.30 -45.46 29.07
C MET A 1 -22.89 -45.52 29.68
N ALA A 2 -22.26 -44.42 30.11
CA ALA A 2 -20.85 -44.41 30.54
C ALA A 2 -20.47 -45.51 31.57
N SER A 3 -21.25 -45.70 32.63
CA SER A 3 -21.04 -46.77 33.63
C SER A 3 -21.06 -48.19 33.04
N PHE A 4 -21.90 -48.44 32.03
CA PHE A 4 -21.98 -49.73 31.33
C PHE A 4 -20.75 -49.97 30.46
N LEU A 5 -20.31 -48.97 29.70
CA LEU A 5 -19.06 -49.01 28.94
C LEU A 5 -17.85 -49.27 29.85
N TRP A 6 -17.78 -48.61 31.01
CA TRP A 6 -16.71 -48.83 31.98
C TRP A 6 -16.65 -50.27 32.49
N LYS A 7 -17.79 -50.88 32.85
CA LYS A 7 -17.86 -52.30 33.28
C LYS A 7 -17.48 -53.29 32.16
N VAL A 8 -17.86 -53.02 30.92
CA VAL A 8 -17.48 -53.88 29.77
C VAL A 8 -15.96 -53.79 29.53
N ILE A 9 -15.39 -52.59 29.60
CA ILE A 9 -13.95 -52.37 29.42
C ILE A 9 -13.13 -52.98 30.57
N SER A 10 -13.57 -52.84 31.83
CA SER A 10 -12.84 -53.39 32.98
C SER A 10 -12.77 -54.93 32.98
N ASN A 11 -13.87 -55.59 32.57
CA ASN A 11 -13.93 -57.05 32.58
C ASN A 11 -13.11 -57.70 31.44
N TYR A 12 -12.89 -56.99 30.32
CA TYR A 12 -12.01 -57.46 29.24
C TYR A 12 -10.52 -57.22 29.51
N TRP A 13 -10.17 -56.18 30.28
CA TRP A 13 -8.76 -55.84 30.52
C TRP A 13 -8.03 -56.87 31.41
N ASN A 14 -8.74 -57.48 32.36
CA ASN A 14 -8.17 -58.43 33.32
C ASN A 14 -7.89 -59.84 32.75
N SER A 15 -8.20 -60.10 31.48
CA SER A 15 -8.04 -61.42 30.84
C SER A 15 -7.40 -61.38 29.45
N ALA A 16 -7.08 -60.19 28.92
CA ALA A 16 -6.52 -60.02 27.58
C ALA A 16 -5.07 -60.54 27.47
N ASN A 17 -4.87 -61.58 26.67
CA ASN A 17 -3.53 -62.10 26.40
C ASN A 17 -2.74 -61.14 25.50
N ILE A 18 -1.44 -60.92 25.78
CA ILE A 18 -0.54 -60.09 24.97
C ILE A 18 -0.59 -60.43 23.47
N TYR A 19 -0.74 -61.71 23.10
CA TYR A 19 -0.87 -62.12 21.70
C TYR A 19 -2.16 -61.59 21.04
N GLN A 20 -3.27 -61.54 21.76
CA GLN A 20 -4.54 -60.97 21.26
C GLN A 20 -4.43 -59.45 21.10
N ILE A 21 -3.77 -58.77 22.04
CA ILE A 21 -3.50 -57.32 21.94
C ILE A 21 -2.62 -57.03 20.72
N LEU A 22 -1.55 -57.80 20.50
CA LEU A 22 -0.67 -57.65 19.34
C LEU A 22 -1.39 -57.95 18.01
N GLN A 23 -2.29 -58.94 17.97
CA GLN A 23 -3.13 -59.21 16.80
C GLN A 23 -4.09 -58.05 16.50
N LEU A 24 -4.78 -57.50 17.51
CA LEU A 24 -5.67 -56.35 17.35
C LEU A 24 -4.90 -55.10 16.88
N VAL A 25 -3.70 -54.84 17.42
CA VAL A 25 -2.82 -53.77 16.95
C VAL A 25 -2.37 -54.01 15.51
N SER A 26 -1.99 -55.24 15.14
CA SER A 26 -1.58 -55.58 13.77
C SER A 26 -2.70 -55.38 12.75
N VAL A 27 -3.92 -55.82 13.07
CA VAL A 27 -5.13 -55.61 12.25
C VAL A 27 -5.45 -54.11 12.14
N PHE A 28 -5.42 -53.37 13.25
CA PHE A 28 -5.64 -51.92 13.26
C PHE A 28 -4.60 -51.16 12.42
N CYS A 29 -3.31 -51.48 12.55
CA CYS A 29 -2.25 -50.93 11.72
C CYS A 29 -2.44 -51.27 10.24
N THR A 30 -2.86 -52.49 9.90
CA THR A 30 -3.14 -52.92 8.52
C THR A 30 -4.31 -52.13 7.93
N ILE A 31 -5.40 -51.94 8.68
CA ILE A 31 -6.54 -51.11 8.28
C ILE A 31 -6.09 -49.65 8.05
N LEU A 32 -5.28 -49.08 8.95
CA LEU A 32 -4.73 -47.73 8.77
C LEU A 32 -3.85 -47.61 7.52
N VAL A 33 -3.03 -48.62 7.20
CA VAL A 33 -2.22 -48.65 5.97
C VAL A 33 -3.12 -48.71 4.73
N LEU A 34 -4.13 -49.59 4.70
CA LEU A 34 -5.07 -49.70 3.57
C LEU A 34 -5.87 -48.40 3.37
N LEU A 35 -6.33 -47.75 4.46
CA LEU A 35 -6.99 -46.44 4.39
C LEU A 35 -6.05 -45.35 3.85
N LYS A 36 -4.77 -45.37 4.22
CA LYS A 36 -3.77 -44.43 3.66
C LYS A 36 -3.47 -44.70 2.19
N LEU A 37 -3.34 -45.96 1.77
CA LEU A 37 -3.15 -46.34 0.36
C LEU A 37 -4.36 -45.93 -0.49
N SER A 38 -5.59 -46.17 -0.01
CA SER A 38 -6.82 -45.71 -0.66
C SER A 38 -6.87 -44.18 -0.78
N ALA A 39 -6.54 -43.45 0.30
CA ALA A 39 -6.47 -41.98 0.25
C ALA A 39 -5.41 -41.46 -0.72
N PHE A 40 -4.23 -42.10 -0.81
CA PHE A 40 -3.19 -41.76 -1.77
C PHE A 40 -3.61 -42.07 -3.21
N TYR A 41 -4.24 -43.21 -3.47
CA TYR A 41 -4.77 -43.59 -4.78
C TYR A 41 -5.84 -42.61 -5.26
N ASN A 42 -6.81 -42.27 -4.39
CA ASN A 42 -7.86 -41.30 -4.69
C ASN A 42 -7.28 -39.91 -4.97
N LYS A 43 -6.29 -39.45 -4.19
CA LYS A 43 -5.60 -38.18 -4.44
C LYS A 43 -4.80 -38.20 -5.75
N TRP A 44 -4.11 -39.29 -6.06
CA TRP A 44 -3.40 -39.44 -7.34
C TRP A 44 -4.38 -39.40 -8.53
N ARG A 45 -5.51 -40.10 -8.44
CA ARG A 45 -6.56 -40.09 -9.48
C ARG A 45 -7.10 -38.67 -9.69
N GLN A 46 -7.49 -37.98 -8.60
CA GLN A 46 -7.96 -36.59 -8.65
C GLN A 46 -6.95 -35.63 -9.30
N LEU A 47 -5.68 -35.66 -8.87
CA LEU A 47 -4.63 -34.82 -9.45
C LEU A 47 -4.35 -35.16 -10.91
N SER A 48 -4.41 -36.44 -11.29
CA SER A 48 -4.14 -36.87 -12.68
C SER A 48 -5.25 -36.43 -13.62
N THR A 49 -6.52 -36.57 -13.24
CA THR A 49 -7.65 -36.04 -14.02
C THR A 49 -7.63 -34.51 -14.09
N ALA A 50 -7.33 -33.83 -12.98
CA ALA A 50 -7.25 -32.37 -12.96
C ALA A 50 -6.12 -31.79 -13.83
N LEU A 51 -5.00 -32.51 -13.96
CA LEU A 51 -3.84 -32.07 -14.74
C LEU A 51 -3.79 -32.67 -16.17
N GLN A 52 -4.79 -33.47 -16.57
CA GLN A 52 -4.82 -34.15 -17.87
C GLN A 52 -4.81 -33.20 -19.08
N SER A 53 -5.34 -31.98 -18.92
CA SER A 53 -5.34 -30.90 -19.92
C SER A 53 -4.01 -30.13 -20.02
N PHE A 54 -3.03 -30.46 -19.19
CA PHE A 54 -1.73 -29.78 -19.14
C PHE A 54 -0.61 -30.78 -19.51
N PRO A 55 -0.08 -30.74 -20.74
CA PRO A 55 1.02 -31.61 -21.12
C PRO A 55 2.28 -31.29 -20.31
N GLY A 56 3.11 -32.30 -20.07
CA GLY A 56 4.32 -32.17 -19.28
C GLY A 56 5.26 -33.37 -19.44
N PRO A 57 6.44 -33.33 -18.80
CA PRO A 57 7.42 -34.40 -18.90
C PRO A 57 6.94 -35.70 -18.20
N PRO A 58 7.50 -36.87 -18.55
CA PRO A 58 7.18 -38.14 -17.90
C PRO A 58 7.53 -38.15 -16.41
N SER A 59 6.61 -38.62 -15.57
CA SER A 59 6.77 -38.68 -14.11
C SER A 59 7.10 -40.09 -13.62
N HIS A 60 8.15 -40.23 -12.81
CA HIS A 60 8.52 -41.50 -12.19
C HIS A 60 7.41 -41.98 -11.24
N TRP A 61 7.11 -43.28 -11.27
CA TRP A 61 5.94 -43.89 -10.62
C TRP A 61 5.76 -43.51 -9.13
N LEU A 62 6.84 -43.41 -8.35
CA LEU A 62 6.84 -42.89 -6.97
C LEU A 62 7.29 -41.42 -6.87
N TYR A 63 8.53 -41.13 -7.27
CA TYR A 63 9.21 -39.84 -7.06
C TYR A 63 8.75 -38.67 -7.96
N GLY A 64 7.80 -38.87 -8.88
CA GLY A 64 7.39 -37.79 -9.79
C GLY A 64 8.56 -37.31 -10.64
N HIS A 65 8.82 -36.01 -10.66
CA HIS A 65 9.98 -35.40 -11.33
C HIS A 65 11.18 -35.16 -10.39
N ILE A 66 11.05 -35.36 -9.07
CA ILE A 66 12.08 -34.84 -8.14
C ILE A 66 13.45 -35.51 -8.28
N HIS A 67 13.48 -36.73 -8.78
CA HIS A 67 14.69 -37.49 -9.12
C HIS A 67 15.61 -36.80 -10.16
N GLN A 68 15.09 -35.83 -10.92
CA GLN A 68 15.84 -35.09 -11.93
C GLN A 68 16.58 -33.87 -11.32
N PHE A 69 16.14 -33.37 -10.16
CA PHE A 69 16.66 -32.14 -9.54
C PHE A 69 17.73 -32.46 -8.49
N ARG A 70 18.92 -32.79 -8.99
CA ARG A 70 20.06 -33.34 -8.22
C ARG A 70 20.77 -32.36 -7.29
N ARG A 71 20.43 -31.06 -7.29
CA ARG A 71 21.13 -30.02 -6.49
C ARG A 71 22.62 -29.90 -6.85
N ASP A 72 22.93 -30.10 -8.11
CA ASP A 72 24.26 -29.90 -8.71
C ASP A 72 24.53 -28.45 -9.13
N GLY A 73 23.50 -27.59 -9.10
CA GLY A 73 23.55 -26.21 -9.59
C GLY A 73 22.76 -25.99 -10.88
N LYS A 74 22.29 -27.07 -11.53
CA LYS A 74 21.56 -27.04 -12.81
C LYS A 74 20.06 -27.32 -12.66
N ASP A 75 19.53 -27.19 -11.45
CA ASP A 75 18.12 -27.49 -11.14
C ASP A 75 17.15 -26.49 -11.78
N LEU A 76 17.57 -25.24 -12.01
CA LEU A 76 16.75 -24.23 -12.69
C LEU A 76 16.85 -24.37 -14.21
N ASP A 77 18.05 -24.62 -14.73
CA ASP A 77 18.31 -24.88 -16.16
C ASP A 77 17.44 -26.04 -16.68
N ARG A 78 17.30 -27.11 -15.88
CA ARG A 78 16.37 -28.24 -16.15
C ARG A 78 14.91 -27.83 -16.28
N LEU A 79 14.47 -26.77 -15.58
CA LEU A 79 13.11 -26.25 -15.72
C LEU A 79 12.97 -25.41 -17.00
N LEU A 80 14.04 -24.75 -17.49
CA LEU A 80 14.01 -24.05 -18.77
C LEU A 80 13.80 -25.02 -19.94
N VAL A 81 14.42 -26.20 -19.92
CA VAL A 81 14.14 -27.29 -20.88
C VAL A 81 12.66 -27.73 -20.85
N PHE A 82 11.96 -27.57 -19.73
CA PHE A 82 10.50 -27.79 -19.66
C PHE A 82 9.71 -26.58 -20.19
N VAL A 83 10.19 -25.34 -20.02
CA VAL A 83 9.58 -24.13 -20.60
C VAL A 83 9.66 -24.16 -22.13
N GLU A 84 10.81 -24.50 -22.70
CA GLU A 84 11.00 -24.62 -24.16
C GLU A 84 9.97 -25.55 -24.81
N LYS A 85 9.65 -26.66 -24.14
CA LYS A 85 8.68 -27.66 -24.63
C LYS A 85 7.23 -27.39 -24.21
N TYR A 86 7.01 -26.67 -23.12
CA TYR A 86 5.69 -26.42 -22.52
C TYR A 86 5.54 -24.95 -22.04
N PRO A 87 5.63 -23.94 -22.93
CA PRO A 87 5.91 -22.55 -22.55
C PRO A 87 4.82 -21.84 -21.76
N VAL A 88 3.57 -22.33 -21.79
CA VAL A 88 2.42 -21.73 -21.09
C VAL A 88 2.35 -22.18 -19.62
N ALA A 89 2.23 -23.50 -19.44
CA ALA A 89 2.12 -24.15 -18.13
C ALA A 89 2.33 -25.66 -18.25
N PHE A 90 2.91 -26.29 -17.22
CA PHE A 90 3.15 -27.74 -17.16
C PHE A 90 3.02 -28.30 -15.73
N PRO A 91 2.60 -29.57 -15.54
CA PRO A 91 2.51 -30.20 -14.22
C PRO A 91 3.90 -30.62 -13.70
N LEU A 92 4.30 -30.12 -12.53
CA LEU A 92 5.49 -30.56 -11.81
C LEU A 92 5.10 -31.44 -10.61
N TRP A 93 5.47 -32.73 -10.68
CA TRP A 93 5.20 -33.71 -9.62
C TRP A 93 6.37 -33.78 -8.64
N LEU A 94 6.18 -33.38 -7.38
CA LEU A 94 7.16 -33.58 -6.29
C LEU A 94 7.15 -35.03 -5.78
N SER A 95 6.02 -35.71 -5.96
CA SER A 95 5.84 -37.16 -5.86
C SER A 95 4.56 -37.53 -6.62
N LYS A 96 4.24 -38.82 -6.75
CA LYS A 96 2.97 -39.30 -7.34
C LYS A 96 1.70 -38.75 -6.66
N PHE A 97 1.82 -38.22 -5.44
CA PHE A 97 0.69 -37.75 -4.62
C PHE A 97 0.72 -36.24 -4.33
N VAL A 98 1.70 -35.52 -4.90
CA VAL A 98 1.89 -34.08 -4.71
C VAL A 98 2.38 -33.47 -6.04
N ALA A 99 1.51 -32.73 -6.70
CA ALA A 99 1.79 -32.01 -7.93
C ALA A 99 1.39 -30.53 -7.81
N SER A 100 2.00 -29.69 -8.64
CA SER A 100 1.53 -28.33 -8.89
C SER A 100 1.55 -28.04 -10.39
N LEU A 101 0.55 -27.31 -10.89
CA LEU A 101 0.67 -26.68 -12.20
C LEU A 101 1.66 -25.52 -12.08
N ILE A 102 2.79 -25.62 -12.78
CA ILE A 102 3.73 -24.52 -12.95
C ILE A 102 3.20 -23.63 -14.07
N VAL A 103 3.09 -22.33 -13.82
CA VAL A 103 2.68 -21.35 -14.83
C VAL A 103 3.84 -20.43 -15.18
N THR A 104 4.02 -20.17 -16.48
CA THR A 104 5.22 -19.53 -17.05
C THR A 104 4.92 -18.42 -18.05
N THR A 105 3.64 -18.10 -18.30
CA THR A 105 3.22 -16.92 -19.07
C THR A 105 2.58 -15.83 -18.20
N PRO A 106 2.67 -14.55 -18.60
CA PRO A 106 2.13 -13.42 -17.85
C PRO A 106 0.59 -13.45 -17.68
N GLU A 107 -0.13 -14.06 -18.61
CA GLU A 107 -1.59 -14.13 -18.65
C GLU A 107 -2.10 -15.12 -17.59
N TYR A 108 -1.46 -16.28 -17.50
CA TYR A 108 -1.69 -17.25 -16.44
C TYR A 108 -1.28 -16.70 -15.07
N ALA A 109 -0.13 -16.02 -14.99
CA ALA A 109 0.31 -15.34 -13.77
C ALA A 109 -0.74 -14.33 -13.28
N LYS A 110 -1.30 -13.51 -14.17
CA LYS A 110 -2.39 -12.57 -13.89
C LYS A 110 -3.67 -13.27 -13.42
N ALA A 111 -4.11 -14.33 -14.10
CA ALA A 111 -5.30 -15.09 -13.72
C ALA A 111 -5.20 -15.69 -12.29
N VAL A 112 -4.01 -16.19 -11.93
CA VAL A 112 -3.76 -16.79 -10.61
C VAL A 112 -3.58 -15.72 -9.52
N PHE A 113 -2.79 -14.68 -9.77
CA PHE A 113 -2.38 -13.72 -8.73
C PHE A 113 -3.29 -12.49 -8.60
N ALA A 114 -4.25 -12.26 -9.51
CA ALA A 114 -5.33 -11.30 -9.28
C ALA A 114 -6.29 -11.73 -8.15
N ARG A 115 -6.35 -13.03 -7.83
CA ARG A 115 -7.21 -13.58 -6.78
C ARG A 115 -6.50 -13.66 -5.42
N SER A 116 -7.28 -13.72 -4.36
CA SER A 116 -6.83 -13.78 -2.96
C SER A 116 -6.62 -15.21 -2.42
N ASP A 117 -6.47 -16.21 -3.30
CA ASP A 117 -6.30 -17.62 -2.93
C ASP A 117 -5.14 -17.85 -1.92
N PRO A 118 -5.31 -18.79 -0.97
CA PRO A 118 -4.34 -19.04 0.08
C PRO A 118 -2.98 -19.49 -0.47
N LYS A 119 -1.95 -19.35 0.38
CA LYS A 119 -0.65 -19.99 0.17
C LYS A 119 -0.83 -21.51 0.12
N SER A 120 0.02 -22.21 -0.64
CA SER A 120 -0.05 -23.67 -0.71
C SER A 120 0.24 -24.32 0.65
N SER A 121 -0.62 -25.27 1.05
CA SER A 121 -0.43 -26.05 2.28
C SER A 121 0.91 -26.81 2.28
N THR A 122 1.32 -27.31 1.11
CA THR A 122 2.67 -27.83 0.89
C THR A 122 3.67 -26.67 0.75
N GLY A 123 4.78 -26.72 1.48
CA GLY A 123 5.77 -25.65 1.52
C GLY A 123 5.52 -24.69 2.67
N TYR A 124 4.50 -23.83 2.59
CA TYR A 124 4.30 -22.75 3.58
C TYR A 124 4.00 -23.27 4.99
N ASN A 125 3.27 -24.39 5.14
CA ASN A 125 3.04 -24.99 6.46
C ASN A 125 4.33 -25.53 7.11
N PHE A 126 5.40 -25.76 6.33
CA PHE A 126 6.69 -26.19 6.87
C PHE A 126 7.49 -25.01 7.49
N LEU A 127 7.13 -23.77 7.16
CA LEU A 127 7.72 -22.55 7.75
C LEU A 127 7.11 -22.22 9.11
N ILE A 128 5.90 -22.70 9.44
CA ILE A 128 5.18 -22.33 10.67
C ILE A 128 5.98 -22.59 11.96
N PRO A 129 6.74 -23.70 12.13
CA PRO A 129 7.55 -23.89 13.34
C PRO A 129 8.81 -23.00 13.40
N TRP A 130 9.06 -22.17 12.38
CA TRP A 130 10.10 -21.15 12.35
C TRP A 130 9.47 -19.75 12.45
N ILE A 131 8.68 -19.31 11.47
CA ILE A 131 8.15 -17.93 11.40
C ILE A 131 6.70 -17.79 11.94
N GLY A 132 6.19 -18.80 12.63
CA GLY A 132 4.83 -18.79 13.17
C GLY A 132 3.76 -18.63 12.09
N LYS A 133 2.74 -17.84 12.39
CA LYS A 133 1.69 -17.44 11.43
C LYS A 133 1.75 -15.94 11.14
N GLY A 134 2.92 -15.44 10.73
CA GLY A 134 3.05 -14.06 10.25
C GLY A 134 2.49 -13.85 8.83
N LEU A 135 2.63 -12.62 8.33
CA LEU A 135 1.99 -12.07 7.13
C LEU A 135 2.20 -12.90 5.86
N LEU A 136 3.36 -13.57 5.74
CA LEU A 136 3.67 -14.46 4.63
C LEU A 136 2.69 -15.63 4.56
N VAL A 137 2.42 -16.28 5.71
CA VAL A 137 1.71 -17.56 5.80
C VAL A 137 0.20 -17.39 5.95
N LEU A 138 -0.25 -16.33 6.62
CA LEU A 138 -1.68 -16.08 6.90
C LEU A 138 -2.55 -16.09 5.63
N SER A 139 -3.84 -16.36 5.80
CA SER A 139 -4.88 -16.31 4.77
C SER A 139 -6.15 -15.61 5.27
N GLY A 140 -7.01 -15.20 4.34
CA GLY A 140 -8.31 -14.60 4.66
C GLY A 140 -8.20 -13.33 5.51
N ASP A 141 -9.07 -13.23 6.52
CA ASP A 141 -9.27 -12.00 7.29
C ASP A 141 -8.10 -11.66 8.22
N SER A 142 -7.48 -12.66 8.86
CA SER A 142 -6.27 -12.45 9.70
C SER A 142 -5.12 -11.90 8.87
N TRP A 143 -4.86 -12.48 7.68
CA TRP A 143 -3.87 -11.93 6.75
C TRP A 143 -4.17 -10.48 6.42
N PHE A 144 -5.43 -10.16 6.10
CA PHE A 144 -5.76 -8.80 5.71
C PHE A 144 -5.58 -7.82 6.88
N HIS A 145 -6.00 -8.20 8.09
CA HIS A 145 -5.82 -7.38 9.29
C HIS A 145 -4.35 -7.01 9.48
N HIS A 146 -3.47 -8.01 9.50
CA HIS A 146 -2.02 -7.83 9.65
C HIS A 146 -1.46 -7.02 8.47
N ARG A 147 -1.90 -7.28 7.23
CA ARG A 147 -1.45 -6.51 6.05
C ARG A 147 -1.75 -5.02 6.21
N ARG A 148 -2.94 -4.65 6.69
CA ARG A 148 -3.28 -3.25 6.90
C ARG A 148 -2.43 -2.65 8.02
N LEU A 149 -2.36 -3.30 9.17
CA LEU A 149 -1.63 -2.82 10.35
C LEU A 149 -0.17 -2.48 10.00
N LEU A 150 0.46 -3.31 9.18
CA LEU A 150 1.89 -3.21 8.85
C LEU A 150 2.20 -2.36 7.62
N THR A 151 1.21 -2.04 6.76
CA THR A 151 1.44 -1.23 5.55
C THR A 151 1.93 0.20 5.82
N PRO A 152 1.46 0.94 6.86
CA PRO A 152 2.00 2.25 7.23
C PRO A 152 3.51 2.27 7.52
N GLY A 153 4.08 1.18 8.03
CA GLY A 153 5.52 1.04 8.28
C GLY A 153 6.39 1.00 7.01
N PHE A 154 5.78 1.03 5.82
CA PHE A 154 6.45 1.09 4.53
C PHE A 154 6.01 2.33 3.71
N HIS A 155 5.43 3.34 4.36
CA HIS A 155 5.13 4.64 3.76
C HIS A 155 6.42 5.41 3.40
N TYR A 156 6.38 6.31 2.41
CA TYR A 156 7.60 6.99 1.95
C TYR A 156 8.23 7.87 3.04
N ASP A 157 7.44 8.46 3.94
CA ASP A 157 7.94 9.24 5.08
C ASP A 157 8.75 8.40 6.08
N VAL A 158 8.43 7.11 6.21
CA VAL A 158 9.20 6.14 7.01
C VAL A 158 10.47 5.73 6.25
N LEU A 159 10.36 5.49 4.94
CA LEU A 159 11.48 5.04 4.11
C LEU A 159 12.50 6.16 3.79
N LYS A 160 12.13 7.44 3.86
CA LYS A 160 13.04 8.58 3.58
C LYS A 160 14.21 8.64 4.56
N PRO A 161 14.02 8.68 5.89
CA PRO A 161 15.09 8.55 6.89
C PRO A 161 15.91 7.26 6.73
N TYR A 162 15.27 6.16 6.32
CA TYR A 162 15.95 4.88 6.13
C TYR A 162 17.05 4.95 5.06
N THR A 163 17.00 5.86 4.08
CA THR A 163 18.08 6.02 3.08
C THR A 163 19.43 6.35 3.71
N LYS A 164 19.44 7.16 4.78
CA LYS A 164 20.66 7.42 5.56
C LYS A 164 21.05 6.19 6.36
N LEU A 165 20.11 5.56 7.06
CA LEU A 165 20.38 4.30 7.76
C LEU A 165 20.81 3.16 6.83
N PHE A 166 20.47 3.19 5.54
CA PHE A 166 20.97 2.28 4.49
C PHE A 166 22.39 2.67 4.05
N SER A 167 22.72 3.96 3.99
CA SER A 167 24.07 4.45 3.63
C SER A 167 25.05 4.20 4.78
N ASP A 168 24.65 4.48 6.02
CA ASP A 168 25.31 4.02 7.24
C ASP A 168 25.36 2.49 7.21
N SER A 169 24.23 1.82 6.92
CA SER A 169 24.19 0.38 6.67
C SER A 169 24.88 -0.04 5.36
N THR A 170 25.71 0.80 4.73
CA THR A 170 26.51 0.56 3.51
C THR A 170 27.95 1.13 3.57
N ASN A 171 28.48 1.62 4.71
CA ASN A 171 29.89 2.05 4.81
C ASN A 171 30.92 1.13 5.53
N VAL A 172 30.76 0.66 6.79
CA VAL A 172 31.77 -0.16 7.54
C VAL A 172 32.21 -1.50 6.91
N MET A 173 31.55 -2.07 5.90
CA MET A 173 32.08 -3.17 5.12
C MET A 173 32.71 -2.74 3.80
N LEU A 174 32.33 -1.62 3.18
CA LEU A 174 33.24 -0.98 2.24
C LEU A 174 34.58 -0.72 2.96
N ASP A 175 34.54 -0.40 4.25
CA ASP A 175 35.71 -0.26 5.12
C ASP A 175 36.35 -1.64 5.49
N LYS A 176 35.59 -2.68 5.90
CA LYS A 176 36.17 -4.05 6.09
C LYS A 176 36.80 -4.59 4.80
N TRP A 177 36.22 -4.30 3.64
CA TRP A 177 36.68 -4.73 2.33
C TRP A 177 37.96 -4.02 1.89
N GLU A 178 38.26 -2.85 2.44
CA GLU A 178 39.53 -2.19 2.19
C GLU A 178 40.72 -3.08 2.63
N SER A 179 40.55 -3.84 3.72
CA SER A 179 41.52 -4.86 4.17
C SER A 179 41.59 -6.14 3.32
N LEU A 180 40.69 -6.29 2.34
CA LEU A 180 40.61 -7.44 1.42
C LEU A 180 40.97 -7.06 -0.03
N CYS A 181 40.88 -5.77 -0.38
CA CYS A 181 40.90 -5.29 -1.77
C CYS A 181 42.27 -5.34 -2.48
N ASN A 182 43.34 -5.71 -1.77
CA ASN A 182 44.69 -5.84 -2.32
C ASN A 182 45.26 -7.25 -2.11
N LYS A 183 44.39 -8.26 -2.05
CA LYS A 183 44.77 -9.68 -2.02
C LYS A 183 44.42 -10.34 -3.35
N ASP A 184 45.25 -11.28 -3.80
CA ASP A 184 44.95 -12.15 -4.95
C ASP A 184 43.90 -13.25 -4.62
N GLU A 185 43.04 -12.99 -3.62
CA GLU A 185 42.01 -13.90 -3.12
C GLU A 185 40.61 -13.37 -3.47
N SER A 186 39.83 -14.18 -4.18
CA SER A 186 38.40 -13.94 -4.39
C SER A 186 37.65 -13.93 -3.06
N ILE A 187 36.76 -12.97 -2.83
CA ILE A 187 35.90 -12.96 -1.65
C ILE A 187 34.52 -13.57 -1.94
N GLU A 188 33.97 -14.30 -0.97
CA GLU A 188 32.58 -14.81 -1.04
C GLU A 188 31.62 -13.70 -0.64
N LEU A 189 30.56 -13.48 -1.43
CA LEU A 189 29.64 -12.37 -1.26
C LEU A 189 28.43 -12.68 -0.38
N PHE A 190 27.86 -13.88 -0.36
CA PHE A 190 26.62 -14.15 0.38
C PHE A 190 26.76 -13.96 1.89
N GLU A 191 27.77 -14.55 2.56
CA GLU A 191 28.03 -14.23 3.99
C GLU A 191 28.24 -12.72 4.16
N HIS A 192 28.89 -12.10 3.18
CA HIS A 192 29.21 -10.70 3.07
C HIS A 192 28.02 -9.79 2.64
N VAL A 193 26.84 -10.33 2.32
CA VAL A 193 25.61 -9.54 2.11
C VAL A 193 24.52 -9.91 3.09
N SER A 194 24.29 -11.17 3.47
CA SER A 194 23.21 -11.54 4.39
C SER A 194 23.28 -10.82 5.74
N LEU A 195 24.47 -10.58 6.30
CA LEU A 195 24.55 -9.71 7.49
C LEU A 195 24.24 -8.22 7.17
N MET A 196 24.46 -7.70 5.95
CA MET A 196 24.25 -6.28 5.58
C MET A 196 22.82 -5.85 5.89
N THR A 197 21.93 -6.53 5.20
CA THR A 197 20.50 -6.32 5.20
C THR A 197 19.93 -6.62 6.58
N LEU A 198 20.59 -7.48 7.38
CA LEU A 198 20.20 -7.84 8.74
C LEU A 198 20.38 -6.71 9.79
N ASP A 199 21.41 -5.85 9.71
CA ASP A 199 21.47 -4.65 10.60
C ASP A 199 20.70 -3.47 10.00
N SER A 200 20.61 -3.43 8.67
CA SER A 200 19.80 -2.46 7.94
C SER A 200 18.33 -2.59 8.36
N ILE A 201 17.74 -3.77 8.22
CA ILE A 201 16.38 -4.08 8.71
C ILE A 201 16.28 -3.90 10.24
N MET A 202 17.30 -4.31 11.01
CA MET A 202 17.25 -4.14 12.47
C MET A 202 17.19 -2.66 12.87
N LYS A 203 18.05 -1.78 12.34
CA LYS A 203 18.04 -0.34 12.68
C LYS A 203 16.76 0.36 12.26
N THR A 204 16.25 -0.02 11.09
CA THR A 204 15.12 0.63 10.44
C THR A 204 13.81 0.06 10.99
N ALA A 205 13.39 -1.11 10.51
CA ALA A 205 12.15 -1.75 10.90
C ALA A 205 12.08 -2.15 12.38
N PHE A 206 13.19 -2.53 13.02
CA PHE A 206 13.19 -2.98 14.42
C PHE A 206 13.74 -1.96 15.45
N SER A 207 14.09 -0.73 15.02
CA SER A 207 14.69 0.30 15.90
C SER A 207 15.93 -0.19 16.69
N TYR A 208 16.59 -1.24 16.20
CA TYR A 208 17.57 -2.06 16.92
C TYR A 208 18.96 -1.98 16.28
N HIS A 209 19.99 -1.68 17.06
CA HIS A 209 21.36 -1.60 16.55
C HIS A 209 22.13 -2.89 16.89
N SER A 210 22.48 -3.72 15.92
CA SER A 210 23.02 -5.07 16.19
C SER A 210 24.55 -5.16 16.28
N ASN A 211 25.23 -4.27 15.55
CA ASN A 211 26.68 -4.29 15.30
C ASN A 211 27.19 -5.63 14.73
N CYS A 212 26.32 -6.47 14.14
CA CYS A 212 26.67 -7.87 13.80
C CYS A 212 27.52 -8.02 12.51
N GLN A 213 28.47 -7.11 12.28
CA GLN A 213 29.59 -7.21 11.32
C GLN A 213 30.92 -7.54 11.96
N THR A 214 31.14 -6.92 13.11
CA THR A 214 32.44 -6.80 13.79
C THR A 214 32.58 -7.88 14.85
N LYS A 215 31.43 -8.37 15.36
CA LYS A 215 31.29 -9.68 15.98
C LYS A 215 31.76 -10.76 14.98
N LYS A 216 32.70 -11.62 15.40
CA LYS A 216 33.33 -12.66 14.56
C LYS A 216 32.42 -13.82 14.15
N ASP A 217 31.23 -13.95 14.74
CA ASP A 217 30.26 -15.00 14.43
C ASP A 217 28.83 -14.44 14.53
N ASN A 218 27.91 -15.00 13.72
CA ASN A 218 26.49 -14.70 13.76
C ASN A 218 25.69 -16.01 13.64
N THR A 219 25.24 -16.49 14.79
CA THR A 219 24.48 -17.73 14.92
C THR A 219 23.08 -17.66 14.28
N TYR A 220 22.46 -16.49 14.21
CA TYR A 220 21.15 -16.30 13.58
C TYR A 220 21.22 -16.56 12.07
N ILE A 221 22.19 -16.00 11.35
CA ILE A 221 22.31 -16.24 9.90
C ILE A 221 22.59 -17.70 9.59
N ARG A 222 23.48 -18.35 10.36
CA ARG A 222 23.70 -19.79 10.22
C ARG A 222 22.42 -20.59 10.46
N ALA A 223 21.59 -20.20 11.43
CA ALA A 223 20.29 -20.82 11.64
C ALA A 223 19.33 -20.56 10.46
N VAL A 224 19.23 -19.35 9.92
CA VAL A 224 18.40 -19.02 8.74
C VAL A 224 18.83 -19.82 7.50
N TYR A 225 20.14 -20.00 7.29
CA TYR A 225 20.68 -20.81 6.21
C TYR A 225 20.30 -22.29 6.41
N ASP A 226 20.45 -22.83 7.61
CA ASP A 226 20.07 -24.22 7.93
C ASP A 226 18.55 -24.43 7.81
N LEU A 227 17.73 -23.48 8.26
CA LEU A 227 16.27 -23.51 8.17
C LEU A 227 15.78 -23.45 6.72
N SER A 228 16.37 -22.59 5.89
CA SER A 228 16.07 -22.49 4.46
C SER A 228 16.47 -23.76 3.70
N LEU A 229 17.67 -24.29 3.99
CA LEU A 229 18.18 -25.55 3.46
C LEU A 229 17.30 -26.74 3.83
N LEU A 230 16.93 -26.87 5.11
CA LEU A 230 16.13 -27.98 5.64
C LEU A 230 14.67 -27.89 5.19
N THR A 231 14.09 -26.69 5.11
CA THR A 231 12.74 -26.49 4.52
C THR A 231 12.74 -26.88 3.04
N GLN A 232 13.73 -26.43 2.27
CA GLN A 232 13.84 -26.79 0.86
C GLN A 232 14.03 -28.31 0.67
N THR A 233 14.80 -28.96 1.55
CA THR A 233 14.99 -30.42 1.57
C THR A 233 13.68 -31.14 1.94
N ARG A 234 12.92 -30.61 2.90
CA ARG A 234 11.59 -31.12 3.29
C ARG A 234 10.56 -31.02 2.16
N ILE A 235 10.52 -29.92 1.42
CA ILE A 235 9.66 -29.77 0.23
C ILE A 235 9.94 -30.88 -0.80
N ARG A 236 11.21 -31.18 -1.05
CA ARG A 236 11.63 -32.20 -2.03
C ARG A 236 11.52 -33.65 -1.55
N THR A 237 11.39 -33.88 -0.25
CA THR A 237 11.42 -35.23 0.35
C THR A 237 10.02 -35.63 0.81
N PHE A 238 9.26 -36.33 -0.05
CA PHE A 238 7.86 -36.69 0.20
C PHE A 238 7.59 -37.33 1.59
N PRO A 239 8.39 -38.28 2.12
CA PRO A 239 8.20 -38.79 3.48
C PRO A 239 8.23 -37.70 4.57
N TYR A 240 9.04 -36.65 4.39
CA TYR A 240 9.13 -35.52 5.33
C TYR A 240 7.95 -34.54 5.22
N HIS A 241 7.01 -34.73 4.29
CA HIS A 241 5.74 -33.98 4.31
C HIS A 241 4.93 -34.38 5.56
N SER A 242 5.09 -35.60 6.08
CA SER A 242 4.59 -36.01 7.39
C SER A 242 5.39 -35.33 8.51
N ASN A 243 4.69 -34.62 9.41
CA ASN A 243 5.29 -34.01 10.60
C ASN A 243 6.00 -35.06 11.48
N LEU A 244 5.41 -36.24 11.68
CA LEU A 244 5.97 -37.29 12.53
C LEU A 244 7.31 -37.81 11.97
N ILE A 245 7.33 -38.20 10.70
CA ILE A 245 8.52 -38.73 10.02
C ILE A 245 9.62 -37.66 9.98
N PHE A 246 9.27 -36.40 9.68
CA PHE A 246 10.24 -35.32 9.72
C PHE A 246 10.80 -35.09 11.13
N HIS A 247 9.96 -35.00 12.16
CA HIS A 247 10.40 -34.72 13.53
C HIS A 247 11.31 -35.80 14.13
N LEU A 248 11.10 -37.08 13.77
CA LEU A 248 11.95 -38.20 14.16
C LEU A 248 13.26 -38.27 13.35
N SER A 249 13.34 -37.64 12.17
CA SER A 249 14.56 -37.64 11.36
C SER A 249 15.66 -36.72 11.91
N PRO A 250 16.95 -37.00 11.61
CA PRO A 250 18.06 -36.10 11.92
C PRO A 250 17.90 -34.68 11.34
N HIS A 251 17.26 -34.56 10.16
CA HIS A 251 16.95 -33.28 9.54
C HIS A 251 15.92 -32.49 10.36
N GLY A 252 14.88 -33.13 10.89
CA GLY A 252 13.91 -32.48 11.75
C GLY A 252 14.47 -32.11 13.13
N PHE A 253 15.42 -32.89 13.65
CA PHE A 253 16.16 -32.51 14.85
C PHE A 253 17.00 -31.24 14.63
N ARG A 254 17.80 -31.19 13.54
CA ARG A 254 18.53 -29.97 13.14
C ARG A 254 17.60 -28.78 12.95
N PHE A 255 16.46 -29.00 12.28
CA PHE A 255 15.46 -27.95 12.05
C PHE A 255 14.95 -27.35 13.37
N ARG A 256 14.53 -28.19 14.34
CA ARG A 256 14.11 -27.71 15.67
C ARG A 256 15.23 -26.99 16.43
N LYS A 257 16.48 -27.48 16.33
CA LYS A 257 17.65 -26.81 16.93
C LYS A 257 17.86 -25.41 16.34
N ALA A 258 17.69 -25.26 15.02
CA ALA A 258 17.82 -23.98 14.33
C ALA A 258 16.64 -23.03 14.60
N CYS A 259 15.39 -23.52 14.66
CA CYS A 259 14.22 -22.72 15.05
C CYS A 259 14.46 -22.03 16.40
N ARG A 260 14.90 -22.78 17.41
CA ARG A 260 15.21 -22.24 18.75
C ARG A 260 16.29 -21.16 18.74
N ILE A 261 17.23 -21.19 17.79
CA ILE A 261 18.27 -20.14 17.64
C ILE A 261 17.68 -18.90 16.96
N ALA A 262 16.75 -19.08 16.01
CA ALA A 262 16.02 -17.98 15.40
C ALA A 262 15.11 -17.27 16.42
N HIS A 263 14.30 -18.03 17.17
CA HIS A 263 13.43 -17.51 18.23
C HIS A 263 14.22 -16.78 19.31
N LEU A 264 15.30 -17.38 19.83
CA LEU A 264 16.14 -16.71 20.82
C LEU A 264 16.73 -15.37 20.30
N HIS A 265 16.93 -15.20 18.99
CA HIS A 265 17.36 -13.91 18.45
C HIS A 265 16.23 -12.88 18.45
N THR A 266 15.04 -13.26 17.98
CA THR A 266 13.88 -12.37 17.87
C THR A 266 13.26 -12.03 19.21
N ASP A 267 13.19 -13.00 20.14
CA ASP A 267 12.80 -12.79 21.55
C ASP A 267 13.69 -11.73 22.22
N ASN A 268 15.01 -11.78 21.99
CA ASN A 268 15.95 -10.80 22.53
C ASN A 268 15.75 -9.39 21.92
N VAL A 269 15.49 -9.29 20.60
CA VAL A 269 15.19 -8.00 19.95
C VAL A 269 13.89 -7.39 20.49
N ILE A 270 12.85 -8.22 20.66
CA ILE A 270 11.57 -7.82 21.25
C ILE A 270 11.78 -7.37 22.71
N ALA A 271 12.56 -8.11 23.50
CA ALA A 271 12.82 -7.80 24.90
C ALA A 271 13.66 -6.51 25.08
N GLU A 272 14.71 -6.31 24.28
CA GLU A 272 15.54 -5.09 24.32
C GLU A 272 14.69 -3.86 23.94
N ARG A 273 13.83 -3.93 22.90
CA ARG A 273 12.92 -2.82 22.55
C ARG A 273 11.82 -2.59 23.60
N LYS A 274 11.17 -3.65 24.11
CA LYS A 274 10.20 -3.56 25.22
C LYS A 274 10.82 -2.98 26.50
N ASN A 275 12.14 -3.16 26.72
CA ASN A 275 12.85 -2.54 27.83
C ASN A 275 13.20 -1.08 27.56
N LEU A 276 13.70 -0.74 26.36
CA LEU A 276 13.98 0.66 25.98
C LEU A 276 12.75 1.55 26.11
N LEU A 277 11.57 1.07 25.69
CA LEU A 277 10.31 1.80 25.78
C LEU A 277 9.75 1.97 27.21
N LYS A 278 10.44 1.47 28.24
CA LYS A 278 10.17 1.81 29.66
C LYS A 278 10.78 3.15 30.06
N HIS A 279 11.82 3.60 29.36
CA HIS A 279 12.46 4.90 29.62
C HIS A 279 11.60 6.01 29.03
N LYS A 280 11.23 7.01 29.84
CA LYS A 280 10.33 8.11 29.43
C LYS A 280 10.83 8.80 28.15
N GLU A 281 12.12 9.13 28.07
CA GLU A 281 12.73 9.76 26.89
C GLU A 281 12.45 9.02 25.58
N GLU A 282 12.64 7.70 25.55
CA GLU A 282 12.43 6.89 24.34
C GLU A 282 10.95 6.76 23.99
N LEU A 283 10.08 6.75 25.00
CA LEU A 283 8.63 6.74 24.81
C LEU A 283 8.11 8.09 24.27
N GLU A 284 8.64 9.22 24.74
CA GLU A 284 8.31 10.54 24.19
C GLU A 284 8.87 10.71 22.77
N LYS A 285 10.12 10.29 22.49
CA LYS A 285 10.67 10.24 21.11
C LYS A 285 9.79 9.40 20.19
N LEU A 286 9.24 8.28 20.66
CA LEU A 286 8.30 7.46 19.88
C LEU A 286 6.94 8.13 19.67
N LYS A 287 6.40 8.88 20.65
CA LYS A 287 5.18 9.68 20.46
C LYS A 287 5.38 10.83 19.47
N GLN A 288 6.55 11.47 19.51
CA GLN A 288 6.97 12.53 18.59
C GLN A 288 7.22 12.00 17.17
N LYS A 289 7.74 10.76 17.02
CA LYS A 289 7.68 9.98 15.78
C LYS A 289 6.24 9.60 15.43
N ARG A 290 5.45 10.57 15.00
CA ARG A 290 4.03 10.34 14.69
C ARG A 290 3.81 9.52 13.39
N HIS A 291 4.88 9.16 12.68
CA HIS A 291 5.07 7.90 11.92
C HIS A 291 6.11 6.97 12.63
N PRO A 292 5.67 5.86 13.26
CA PRO A 292 6.56 4.91 13.94
C PRO A 292 7.13 3.79 13.04
N ASP A 293 8.23 3.16 13.48
CA ASP A 293 8.88 2.03 12.82
C ASP A 293 8.10 0.71 13.00
N PHE A 294 8.39 -0.32 12.18
CA PHE A 294 7.62 -1.58 12.13
C PHE A 294 7.49 -2.32 13.47
N LEU A 295 8.54 -2.45 14.27
CA LEU A 295 8.46 -3.11 15.58
C LEU A 295 7.69 -2.24 16.59
N ASP A 296 7.82 -0.93 16.49
CA ASP A 296 7.06 0.00 17.34
C ASP A 296 5.57 -0.01 16.95
N ILE A 297 5.24 -0.20 15.66
CA ILE A 297 3.88 -0.53 15.21
C ILE A 297 3.41 -1.83 15.88
N LEU A 298 4.19 -2.93 15.85
CA LEU A 298 3.78 -4.19 16.49
C LEU A 298 3.58 -4.08 18.02
N LEU A 299 4.47 -3.35 18.71
CA LEU A 299 4.46 -3.23 20.18
C LEU A 299 3.41 -2.22 20.69
N CYS A 300 3.11 -1.17 19.91
CA CYS A 300 2.06 -0.21 20.23
C CYS A 300 0.73 -0.49 19.49
N ALA A 301 0.69 -1.55 18.65
CA ALA A 301 -0.52 -1.99 17.98
C ALA A 301 -1.59 -2.31 19.00
N LYS A 302 -2.71 -1.62 18.84
CA LYS A 302 -4.01 -1.97 19.40
C LYS A 302 -4.98 -1.83 18.25
N ASP A 303 -5.86 -2.81 18.07
CA ASP A 303 -6.96 -2.74 17.14
C ASP A 303 -8.01 -1.68 17.57
N GLU A 304 -9.21 -1.99 18.08
CA GLU A 304 -10.26 -0.95 18.24
C GLU A 304 -10.94 -0.86 19.64
N LYS A 305 -10.47 -1.62 20.64
CA LYS A 305 -10.96 -1.53 22.04
C LYS A 305 -9.88 -1.23 23.09
N GLY A 306 -8.70 -1.88 23.05
CA GLY A 306 -7.57 -1.66 24.00
C GLY A 306 -6.45 -2.73 24.19
N GLN A 307 -6.66 -4.05 23.96
CA GLN A 307 -5.57 -5.07 23.90
C GLN A 307 -4.59 -4.79 22.73
N GLY A 308 -3.45 -5.47 22.68
CA GLY A 308 -2.59 -5.54 21.49
C GLY A 308 -2.60 -6.91 20.81
N LEU A 309 -1.73 -7.10 19.81
CA LEU A 309 -1.42 -8.43 19.27
C LEU A 309 -0.92 -9.36 20.39
N SER A 310 -1.14 -10.67 20.27
CA SER A 310 -0.57 -11.62 21.22
C SER A 310 0.96 -11.69 21.08
N ASP A 311 1.68 -12.05 22.15
CA ASP A 311 3.14 -12.19 22.07
C ASP A 311 3.58 -13.25 21.03
N ASP A 312 2.75 -14.27 20.76
CA ASP A 312 2.98 -15.23 19.68
C ASP A 312 2.77 -14.62 18.28
N ASP A 313 1.79 -13.72 18.09
CA ASP A 313 1.58 -13.01 16.83
C ASP A 313 2.66 -11.94 16.59
N ILE A 314 3.06 -11.21 17.63
CA ILE A 314 4.19 -10.27 17.60
C ILE A 314 5.46 -11.03 17.21
N ARG A 315 5.79 -12.12 17.92
CA ARG A 315 6.97 -12.93 17.61
C ARG A 315 6.89 -13.54 16.20
N ALA A 316 5.73 -14.01 15.75
CA ALA A 316 5.56 -14.53 14.39
C ALA A 316 5.77 -13.47 13.29
N GLU A 317 5.29 -12.24 13.49
CA GLU A 317 5.57 -11.15 12.53
C GLU A 317 7.03 -10.67 12.61
N VAL A 318 7.64 -10.63 13.81
CA VAL A 318 9.07 -10.34 13.95
C VAL A 318 9.92 -11.43 13.27
N ASP A 319 9.65 -12.72 13.50
CA ASP A 319 10.32 -13.84 12.82
C ASP A 319 10.15 -13.75 11.29
N THR A 320 8.94 -13.44 10.82
CA THR A 320 8.61 -13.30 9.40
C THR A 320 9.39 -12.15 8.76
N PHE A 321 9.29 -10.93 9.30
CA PHE A 321 9.92 -9.76 8.72
C PHE A 321 11.44 -9.71 8.92
N MET A 322 11.97 -10.28 10.01
CA MET A 322 13.40 -10.45 10.19
C MET A 322 13.97 -11.38 9.11
N PHE A 323 13.28 -12.47 8.76
CA PHE A 323 13.66 -13.33 7.64
C PHE A 323 13.47 -12.64 6.27
N GLU A 324 12.24 -12.26 5.92
CA GLU A 324 11.91 -11.73 4.59
C GLU A 324 12.67 -10.44 4.27
N GLY A 325 12.82 -9.55 5.26
CA GLY A 325 13.43 -8.23 5.11
C GLY A 325 14.96 -8.23 4.97
N HIS A 326 15.65 -9.34 5.31
CA HIS A 326 17.10 -9.44 5.13
C HIS A 326 17.50 -10.45 4.05
N ASP A 327 16.91 -11.65 4.01
CA ASP A 327 17.47 -12.74 3.19
C ASP A 327 17.09 -12.61 1.71
N THR A 328 15.93 -11.99 1.43
CA THR A 328 15.50 -11.71 0.06
C THR A 328 16.30 -10.58 -0.57
N THR A 329 16.57 -9.50 0.16
CA THR A 329 17.46 -8.43 -0.32
C THR A 329 18.93 -8.84 -0.26
N ALA A 330 19.32 -9.79 0.59
CA ALA A 330 20.66 -10.35 0.55
C ALA A 330 20.89 -11.20 -0.71
N SER A 331 19.91 -12.03 -1.08
CA SER A 331 19.88 -12.75 -2.35
C SER A 331 19.80 -11.78 -3.53
N GLY A 332 18.89 -10.80 -3.47
CA GLY A 332 18.73 -9.72 -4.45
C GLY A 332 20.03 -9.01 -4.70
N ILE A 333 20.54 -8.32 -3.70
CA ILE A 333 21.86 -7.70 -3.74
C ILE A 333 22.86 -8.72 -4.27
N SER A 334 23.11 -9.88 -3.64
CA SER A 334 24.14 -10.89 -4.07
C SER A 334 24.07 -11.34 -5.54
N TRP A 335 22.89 -11.38 -6.15
CA TRP A 335 22.71 -11.77 -7.56
C TRP A 335 22.54 -10.63 -8.54
N ILE A 336 22.26 -9.44 -8.03
CA ILE A 336 22.83 -8.24 -8.61
C ILE A 336 24.37 -8.56 -8.53
N LEU A 337 25.01 -8.89 -7.38
CA LEU A 337 26.48 -8.82 -7.15
C LEU A 337 27.42 -9.69 -7.98
N TYR A 338 26.87 -10.64 -8.71
CA TYR A 338 27.62 -11.44 -9.67
C TYR A 338 27.84 -10.71 -11.01
N CYS A 339 27.05 -9.69 -11.31
CA CYS A 339 26.69 -9.39 -12.69
C CYS A 339 27.46 -8.22 -13.35
N MET A 340 27.90 -7.17 -12.66
CA MET A 340 28.84 -6.14 -13.21
C MET A 340 30.25 -6.71 -13.22
N ALA A 341 30.53 -7.66 -12.32
CA ALA A 341 31.71 -8.48 -12.41
C ALA A 341 31.75 -9.16 -13.79
N THR A 342 30.62 -9.71 -14.24
CA THR A 342 30.50 -10.28 -15.59
C THR A 342 30.21 -9.29 -16.73
N GLN A 343 29.99 -7.98 -16.51
CA GLN A 343 30.19 -6.95 -17.55
C GLN A 343 30.87 -5.65 -17.05
N PRO A 344 32.09 -5.34 -17.52
CA PRO A 344 32.72 -4.05 -17.21
C PRO A 344 32.05 -2.85 -17.90
N GLU A 345 31.44 -3.02 -19.09
CA GLU A 345 30.83 -1.91 -19.86
C GLU A 345 29.74 -1.17 -19.05
N HIS A 346 28.89 -1.93 -18.38
CA HIS A 346 27.74 -1.38 -17.64
C HIS A 346 28.12 -1.04 -16.20
N GLN A 347 29.21 -1.64 -15.70
CA GLN A 347 29.92 -1.13 -14.53
C GLN A 347 30.32 0.31 -14.76
N GLN A 348 30.94 0.57 -15.91
CA GLN A 348 31.42 1.90 -16.21
C GLN A 348 30.28 2.90 -16.43
N LYS A 349 29.23 2.52 -17.17
CA LYS A 349 28.05 3.39 -17.39
C LYS A 349 27.27 3.70 -16.09
N CYS A 350 27.05 2.73 -15.20
CA CYS A 350 26.46 3.00 -13.89
C CYS A 350 27.38 3.85 -13.01
N ARG A 351 28.70 3.60 -13.02
CA ARG A 351 29.70 4.41 -12.28
C ARG A 351 29.75 5.87 -12.75
N GLU A 352 29.43 6.12 -14.02
CA GLU A 352 29.35 7.47 -14.59
C GLU A 352 28.09 8.20 -14.11
N GLU A 353 26.91 7.58 -14.21
CA GLU A 353 25.65 8.10 -13.62
C GLU A 353 25.79 8.37 -12.11
N ILE A 354 26.40 7.44 -11.36
CA ILE A 354 26.66 7.57 -9.92
C ILE A 354 27.58 8.77 -9.60
N ARG A 355 28.60 9.03 -10.44
CA ARG A 355 29.52 10.15 -10.25
C ARG A 355 28.82 11.49 -10.47
N GLU A 356 27.92 11.57 -11.45
CA GLU A 356 27.13 12.77 -11.74
C GLU A 356 26.19 13.11 -10.57
N VAL A 357 25.50 12.10 -10.02
CA VAL A 357 24.53 12.28 -8.93
C VAL A 357 25.16 12.58 -7.57
N LEU A 358 26.24 11.86 -7.19
CA LEU A 358 26.88 12.04 -5.88
C LEU A 358 27.97 13.12 -5.86
N GLY A 359 28.66 13.35 -6.98
CA GLY A 359 29.85 14.21 -7.05
C GLY A 359 30.93 13.72 -6.07
N LYS A 360 31.10 14.45 -4.96
CA LYS A 360 32.01 14.07 -3.87
C LYS A 360 31.33 13.30 -2.72
N ARG A 361 30.01 13.42 -2.50
CA ARG A 361 29.28 12.91 -1.32
C ARG A 361 29.43 11.40 -1.11
N ASP A 362 29.64 10.95 0.14
CA ASP A 362 29.81 9.54 0.52
C ASP A 362 28.53 8.86 1.08
N THR A 363 27.40 9.56 1.01
CA THR A 363 26.07 9.06 1.37
C THR A 363 25.10 9.31 0.22
N LEU A 364 24.16 8.39 0.00
CA LEU A 364 23.07 8.58 -0.95
C LEU A 364 21.83 9.11 -0.21
N GLU A 365 21.25 10.19 -0.70
CA GLU A 365 20.04 10.79 -0.11
C GLU A 365 18.77 10.31 -0.82
N TRP A 366 17.61 10.50 -0.19
CA TRP A 366 16.33 10.02 -0.73
C TRP A 366 16.02 10.62 -2.11
N GLU A 367 16.28 11.92 -2.25
CA GLU A 367 16.11 12.73 -3.45
C GLU A 367 16.99 12.26 -4.62
N ASP A 368 18.05 11.50 -4.36
CA ASP A 368 18.94 10.96 -5.39
C ASP A 368 18.47 9.61 -5.95
N LEU A 369 17.61 8.88 -5.23
CA LEU A 369 17.12 7.56 -5.65
C LEU A 369 16.34 7.62 -6.97
N SER A 370 15.78 8.77 -7.35
CA SER A 370 15.12 9.01 -8.63
C SER A 370 16.10 9.33 -9.78
N LYS A 371 17.27 9.90 -9.47
CA LYS A 371 18.26 10.43 -10.43
C LYS A 371 19.17 9.36 -11.04
N ILE A 372 18.98 8.09 -10.68
CA ILE A 372 19.79 6.94 -11.13
C ILE A 372 18.99 5.94 -12.01
N PRO A 373 18.37 6.38 -13.13
CA PRO A 373 17.50 5.54 -13.95
C PRO A 373 18.21 4.33 -14.59
N TYR A 374 19.45 4.46 -15.06
CA TYR A 374 20.21 3.38 -15.71
C TYR A 374 20.67 2.32 -14.71
N THR A 375 21.16 2.73 -13.54
CA THR A 375 21.43 1.82 -12.41
C THR A 375 20.13 1.15 -11.95
N THR A 376 19.00 1.86 -11.95
CA THR A 376 17.68 1.27 -11.67
C THR A 376 17.27 0.22 -12.72
N MET A 377 17.54 0.46 -14.01
CA MET A 377 17.31 -0.52 -15.08
C MET A 377 18.18 -1.76 -14.87
N CYS A 378 19.47 -1.58 -14.59
CA CYS A 378 20.41 -2.69 -14.34
C CYS A 378 20.00 -3.54 -13.13
N ILE A 379 19.56 -2.92 -12.03
CA ILE A 379 18.98 -3.65 -10.87
C ILE A 379 17.78 -4.49 -11.31
N LYS A 380 16.84 -3.93 -12.07
CA LYS A 380 15.63 -4.65 -12.52
C LYS A 380 15.95 -5.85 -13.41
N GLU A 381 16.91 -5.74 -14.32
CA GLU A 381 17.31 -6.85 -15.20
C GLU A 381 18.06 -7.96 -14.44
N SER A 382 18.78 -7.65 -13.34
CA SER A 382 19.28 -8.71 -12.44
C SER A 382 18.16 -9.41 -11.70
N LEU A 383 17.12 -8.69 -11.29
CA LEU A 383 15.92 -9.28 -10.72
C LEU A 383 15.07 -10.04 -11.77
N ARG A 384 15.46 -10.02 -13.06
CA ARG A 384 14.94 -10.89 -14.13
C ARG A 384 15.79 -12.16 -14.30
N LEU A 385 17.11 -12.06 -14.49
CA LEU A 385 17.95 -13.27 -14.61
C LEU A 385 18.06 -14.05 -13.28
N TYR A 386 17.97 -13.35 -12.15
CA TYR A 386 18.21 -13.91 -10.83
C TYR A 386 17.18 -13.40 -9.80
N PRO A 387 15.88 -13.70 -10.00
CA PRO A 387 14.82 -13.32 -9.07
C PRO A 387 15.08 -13.93 -7.68
N PRO A 388 15.13 -13.12 -6.60
CA PRO A 388 15.50 -13.60 -5.27
C PRO A 388 14.57 -14.67 -4.71
N VAL A 389 13.30 -14.65 -5.11
CA VAL A 389 12.34 -15.73 -4.87
C VAL A 389 11.98 -16.34 -6.23
N PRO A 390 12.54 -17.49 -6.62
CA PRO A 390 12.40 -18.01 -7.99
C PRO A 390 11.02 -18.63 -8.28
N SER A 391 10.23 -18.99 -7.26
CA SER A 391 8.89 -19.57 -7.44
C SER A 391 7.98 -19.31 -6.23
N ILE A 392 6.69 -19.07 -6.47
CA ILE A 392 5.68 -18.83 -5.44
C ILE A 392 4.36 -19.57 -5.75
N SER A 393 3.75 -20.15 -4.71
CA SER A 393 2.67 -21.14 -4.84
C SER A 393 1.37 -20.75 -4.14
N ARG A 394 0.25 -21.15 -4.73
CA ARG A 394 -1.14 -20.98 -4.29
C ARG A 394 -1.85 -22.33 -4.21
N GLU A 395 -2.92 -22.39 -3.44
CA GLU A 395 -3.88 -23.50 -3.44
C GLU A 395 -5.26 -22.92 -3.74
N LEU A 396 -5.91 -23.41 -4.81
CA LEU A 396 -7.13 -22.80 -5.34
C LEU A 396 -8.31 -22.99 -4.37
N ALA A 397 -8.83 -21.92 -3.79
CA ALA A 397 -10.01 -21.95 -2.91
C ALA A 397 -11.33 -22.10 -3.69
N LYS A 398 -11.31 -21.79 -5.00
CA LYS A 398 -12.40 -22.00 -5.96
C LYS A 398 -11.82 -22.46 -7.30
N PRO A 399 -12.57 -23.18 -8.16
CA PRO A 399 -12.14 -23.52 -9.51
C PRO A 399 -11.67 -22.30 -10.32
N MET A 400 -10.94 -22.58 -11.40
CA MET A 400 -10.32 -21.59 -12.27
C MET A 400 -10.39 -22.05 -13.73
N THR A 401 -10.70 -21.12 -14.63
CA THR A 401 -10.56 -21.28 -16.08
C THR A 401 -9.49 -20.31 -16.56
N PHE A 402 -8.59 -20.77 -17.43
CA PHE A 402 -7.54 -19.96 -18.03
C PHE A 402 -7.99 -19.38 -19.38
N SER A 403 -7.19 -18.47 -19.95
CA SER A 403 -7.51 -17.74 -21.19
C SER A 403 -7.64 -18.60 -22.45
N ASP A 404 -7.21 -19.86 -22.40
CA ASP A 404 -7.34 -20.85 -23.48
C ASP A 404 -8.44 -21.90 -23.23
N GLY A 405 -9.31 -21.66 -22.25
CA GLY A 405 -10.41 -22.55 -21.88
C GLY A 405 -10.03 -23.72 -20.98
N ARG A 406 -8.74 -23.99 -20.73
CA ARG A 406 -8.35 -25.05 -19.78
C ARG A 406 -8.74 -24.71 -18.35
N THR A 407 -9.11 -25.71 -17.56
CA THR A 407 -9.63 -25.54 -16.20
C THR A 407 -8.79 -26.26 -15.14
N LEU A 408 -8.90 -25.79 -13.89
CA LEU A 408 -8.46 -26.49 -12.69
C LEU A 408 -9.55 -26.42 -11.59
N PRO A 409 -9.80 -27.52 -10.86
CA PRO A 409 -10.70 -27.52 -9.72
C PRO A 409 -10.06 -26.88 -8.47
N ALA A 410 -10.90 -26.60 -7.46
CA ALA A 410 -10.43 -26.20 -6.13
C ALA A 410 -9.53 -27.28 -5.49
N GLY A 411 -8.67 -26.89 -4.56
CA GLY A 411 -7.66 -27.74 -3.92
C GLY A 411 -6.42 -28.04 -4.78
N CYS A 412 -6.42 -27.67 -6.07
CA CYS A 412 -5.21 -27.78 -6.90
C CYS A 412 -4.17 -26.72 -6.52
N MET A 413 -2.90 -27.12 -6.54
CA MET A 413 -1.77 -26.25 -6.27
C MET A 413 -1.28 -25.60 -7.58
N VAL A 414 -1.21 -24.28 -7.64
CA VAL A 414 -0.71 -23.54 -8.81
C VAL A 414 0.48 -22.68 -8.40
N SER A 415 1.58 -22.77 -9.13
CA SER A 415 2.83 -22.10 -8.81
C SER A 415 3.30 -21.23 -9.96
N LEU A 416 3.43 -19.92 -9.73
CA LEU A 416 4.17 -19.05 -10.62
C LEU A 416 5.66 -19.31 -10.38
N ASN A 417 6.32 -19.89 -11.38
CA ASN A 417 7.78 -19.96 -11.39
C ASN A 417 8.30 -18.68 -12.05
N ILE A 418 8.66 -17.72 -11.19
CA ILE A 418 9.12 -16.39 -11.57
C ILE A 418 10.37 -16.51 -12.44
N PHE A 419 11.32 -17.37 -12.06
CA PHE A 419 12.53 -17.64 -12.85
C PHE A 419 12.18 -18.13 -14.27
N CYS A 420 11.31 -19.13 -14.39
CA CYS A 420 10.90 -19.65 -15.70
C CYS A 420 10.16 -18.60 -16.54
N MET A 421 9.24 -17.82 -15.97
CA MET A 421 8.56 -16.73 -16.68
C MET A 421 9.51 -15.60 -17.10
N HIS A 422 10.57 -15.35 -16.32
CA HIS A 422 11.59 -14.35 -16.60
C HIS A 422 12.58 -14.75 -17.70
N HIS A 423 12.76 -16.05 -17.96
CA HIS A 423 13.61 -16.59 -19.04
C HIS A 423 12.78 -17.20 -20.19
N ASN A 424 11.45 -17.08 -20.17
CA ASN A 424 10.59 -17.67 -21.19
C ASN A 424 10.79 -16.94 -22.55
N PRO A 425 11.25 -17.62 -23.61
CA PRO A 425 11.47 -17.00 -24.92
C PRO A 425 10.18 -16.50 -25.57
N SER A 426 8.99 -16.99 -25.17
CA SER A 426 7.71 -16.46 -25.63
C SER A 426 7.31 -15.13 -24.95
N VAL A 427 8.14 -14.62 -24.02
CA VAL A 427 7.89 -13.40 -23.23
C VAL A 427 9.07 -12.43 -23.35
N TRP A 428 10.29 -12.95 -23.50
CA TRP A 428 11.54 -12.17 -23.56
C TRP A 428 12.40 -12.62 -24.75
N LYS A 429 12.59 -11.75 -25.74
CA LYS A 429 13.56 -11.95 -26.83
C LYS A 429 14.96 -12.13 -26.24
N ASP A 430 15.69 -13.15 -26.66
CA ASP A 430 17.05 -13.49 -26.22
C ASP A 430 17.16 -13.55 -24.67
N PRO A 431 16.49 -14.52 -24.01
CA PRO A 431 16.20 -14.43 -22.58
C PRO A 431 17.43 -14.49 -21.66
N GLU A 432 18.51 -15.19 -22.02
CA GLU A 432 19.75 -15.23 -21.20
C GLU A 432 20.57 -13.92 -21.32
N VAL A 433 20.25 -13.07 -22.30
CA VAL A 433 20.94 -11.81 -22.56
C VAL A 433 20.32 -10.73 -21.68
N PHE A 434 21.08 -10.19 -20.72
CA PHE A 434 20.60 -9.25 -19.70
C PHE A 434 20.49 -7.85 -20.32
N ASP A 435 19.50 -7.52 -21.15
CA ASP A 435 19.32 -6.13 -21.61
C ASP A 435 18.49 -5.28 -20.61
N PRO A 436 19.05 -4.25 -19.96
CA PRO A 436 18.32 -3.32 -19.11
C PRO A 436 17.54 -2.27 -19.91
N PHE A 437 17.83 -2.05 -21.20
CA PHE A 437 16.98 -1.20 -22.05
C PHE A 437 15.61 -1.85 -22.30
N ARG A 438 15.43 -3.16 -22.05
CA ARG A 438 14.10 -3.77 -21.81
C ARG A 438 13.28 -2.98 -20.79
N PHE A 439 13.92 -2.37 -19.80
CA PHE A 439 13.33 -1.57 -18.72
C PHE A 439 13.37 -0.05 -18.95
N SER A 440 13.68 0.40 -20.17
CA SER A 440 13.41 1.79 -20.58
C SER A 440 11.91 2.11 -20.41
N PRO A 441 11.52 3.40 -20.31
CA PRO A 441 10.10 3.77 -20.26
C PRO A 441 9.31 3.21 -21.46
N GLU A 442 9.89 3.31 -22.66
CA GLU A 442 9.29 2.85 -23.93
C GLU A 442 9.05 1.33 -23.96
N ASN A 443 10.07 0.54 -23.60
CA ASN A 443 9.98 -0.92 -23.61
C ASN A 443 9.18 -1.47 -22.42
N SER A 444 9.12 -0.72 -21.31
CA SER A 444 8.25 -1.03 -20.18
C SER A 444 6.77 -0.78 -20.50
N ALA A 445 6.46 0.31 -21.22
CA ALA A 445 5.08 0.69 -21.54
C ALA A 445 4.35 -0.34 -22.43
N LYS A 446 5.09 -1.04 -23.30
CA LYS A 446 4.55 -2.09 -24.19
C LYS A 446 4.44 -3.47 -23.52
N ARG A 447 4.95 -3.65 -22.29
CA ARG A 447 5.10 -4.96 -21.66
C ARG A 447 3.85 -5.36 -20.87
N HIS A 448 3.43 -6.63 -20.94
CA HIS A 448 2.35 -7.11 -20.07
C HIS A 448 2.72 -6.97 -18.60
N SER A 449 1.80 -6.41 -17.80
CA SER A 449 2.06 -5.94 -16.42
C SER A 449 2.52 -7.01 -15.43
N HIS A 450 2.32 -8.29 -15.75
CA HIS A 450 2.72 -9.42 -14.91
C HIS A 450 3.99 -10.14 -15.42
N ALA A 451 4.56 -9.75 -16.57
CA ALA A 451 5.74 -10.41 -17.14
C ALA A 451 6.99 -10.25 -16.26
N PHE A 452 7.06 -9.17 -15.47
CA PHE A 452 8.13 -8.93 -14.50
C PHE A 452 7.58 -8.82 -13.08
N ALA A 453 7.52 -9.94 -12.37
CA ALA A 453 6.96 -10.02 -11.02
C ALA A 453 7.92 -10.57 -9.94
N PRO A 454 9.18 -10.07 -9.79
CA PRO A 454 10.09 -10.52 -8.72
C PRO A 454 9.55 -10.22 -7.30
N PHE A 455 8.70 -9.20 -7.17
CA PHE A 455 7.98 -8.83 -5.94
C PHE A 455 6.56 -9.45 -5.85
N ALA A 456 6.29 -10.46 -6.69
CA ALA A 456 4.96 -10.98 -6.98
C ALA A 456 4.00 -9.88 -7.52
N ALA A 457 2.69 -10.18 -7.55
CA ALA A 457 1.64 -9.28 -8.02
C ALA A 457 0.33 -9.48 -7.23
N GLY A 458 -0.64 -8.60 -7.46
CA GLY A 458 -1.98 -8.66 -6.86
C GLY A 458 -2.02 -8.39 -5.35
N PRO A 459 -3.10 -8.79 -4.64
CA PRO A 459 -3.29 -8.45 -3.22
C PRO A 459 -2.25 -9.07 -2.27
N ARG A 460 -1.48 -10.05 -2.76
CA ARG A 460 -0.43 -10.76 -2.00
C ARG A 460 0.97 -10.47 -2.54
N ASN A 461 1.18 -9.27 -3.09
CA ASN A 461 2.50 -8.74 -3.46
C ASN A 461 3.40 -8.48 -2.23
N CYS A 462 4.70 -8.29 -2.46
CA CYS A 462 5.65 -7.89 -1.43
C CYS A 462 5.24 -6.54 -0.81
N ILE A 463 5.18 -6.49 0.53
CA ILE A 463 4.91 -5.25 1.28
C ILE A 463 6.14 -4.34 1.28
N GLY A 464 7.34 -4.91 1.45
CA GLY A 464 8.62 -4.21 1.49
C GLY A 464 9.23 -3.88 0.12
N GLN A 465 8.46 -3.87 -0.98
CA GLN A 465 9.02 -3.65 -2.33
C GLN A 465 9.82 -2.34 -2.43
N ASN A 466 9.32 -1.24 -1.87
CA ASN A 466 10.00 0.06 -1.90
C ASN A 466 11.21 0.08 -0.96
N PHE A 467 11.11 -0.52 0.23
CA PHE A 467 12.23 -0.74 1.14
C PHE A 467 13.38 -1.48 0.43
N ALA A 468 13.06 -2.63 -0.16
CA ALA A 468 14.01 -3.48 -0.86
C ALA A 468 14.64 -2.78 -2.06
N MET A 469 13.86 -2.07 -2.89
CA MET A 469 14.41 -1.30 -4.01
C MET A 469 15.33 -0.16 -3.57
N ASN A 470 15.06 0.47 -2.42
CA ASN A 470 15.89 1.57 -1.92
C ASN A 470 17.16 1.05 -1.23
N GLU A 471 17.07 -0.01 -0.42
CA GLU A 471 18.23 -0.70 0.13
C GLU A 471 19.13 -1.22 -0.99
N MET A 472 18.55 -1.89 -2.01
CA MET A 472 19.28 -2.33 -3.19
C MET A 472 19.93 -1.15 -3.93
N LYS A 473 19.23 -0.01 -4.10
CA LYS A 473 19.84 1.18 -4.74
C LYS A 473 21.02 1.73 -3.95
N VAL A 474 20.90 1.96 -2.64
CA VAL A 474 22.00 2.47 -1.82
C VAL A 474 23.18 1.49 -1.85
N ALA A 475 22.91 0.20 -1.65
CA ALA A 475 23.89 -0.88 -1.76
C ALA A 475 24.52 -0.99 -3.16
N VAL A 476 23.79 -0.61 -4.22
CA VAL A 476 24.18 -0.66 -5.64
C VAL A 476 24.66 0.70 -6.21
N VAL A 477 24.78 1.72 -5.35
CA VAL A 477 25.48 2.99 -5.66
C VAL A 477 26.86 3.10 -5.00
N LEU A 478 26.95 2.95 -3.68
CA LEU A 478 28.13 3.38 -2.90
C LEU A 478 29.44 2.60 -3.18
N THR A 479 29.37 1.41 -3.76
CA THR A 479 30.51 0.55 -4.09
C THR A 479 31.02 0.76 -5.51
N LEU A 480 30.16 0.94 -6.53
CA LEU A 480 30.63 1.34 -7.86
C LEU A 480 31.41 2.67 -7.78
N LYS A 481 31.11 3.50 -6.76
CA LYS A 481 31.92 4.66 -6.38
C LYS A 481 33.31 4.26 -5.84
N ARG A 482 33.41 3.30 -4.91
CA ARG A 482 34.66 2.95 -4.19
C ARG A 482 35.53 1.84 -4.84
N TYR A 483 34.93 0.94 -5.61
CA TYR A 483 35.54 -0.30 -6.10
C TYR A 483 35.16 -0.59 -7.57
N GLU A 484 36.09 -1.27 -8.24
CA GLU A 484 35.86 -2.09 -9.41
C GLU A 484 35.78 -3.55 -8.98
N ILE A 485 34.83 -4.29 -9.56
CA ILE A 485 34.50 -5.65 -9.16
C ILE A 485 34.65 -6.54 -10.39
N LEU A 486 35.36 -7.65 -10.21
CA LEU A 486 35.75 -8.56 -11.28
C LEU A 486 35.33 -9.99 -10.90
N PRO A 487 34.96 -10.86 -11.86
CA PRO A 487 34.43 -12.18 -11.53
C PRO A 487 35.59 -13.10 -11.17
N ASP A 488 35.33 -14.19 -10.44
CA ASP A 488 36.28 -15.29 -10.32
C ASP A 488 35.91 -16.43 -11.29
N PRO A 489 36.62 -16.59 -12.43
CA PRO A 489 36.34 -17.65 -13.39
C PRO A 489 36.64 -19.05 -12.87
N SER A 490 37.42 -19.19 -11.79
CA SER A 490 37.69 -20.47 -11.12
C SER A 490 36.54 -20.92 -10.20
N LYS A 491 35.66 -19.99 -9.79
CA LYS A 491 34.53 -20.23 -8.89
C LYS A 491 33.20 -19.66 -9.43
N PRO A 492 32.76 -20.04 -10.65
CA PRO A 492 31.52 -19.53 -11.24
C PRO A 492 30.29 -19.86 -10.38
N ALA A 493 29.34 -18.93 -10.27
CA ALA A 493 28.24 -19.04 -9.33
C ALA A 493 27.16 -20.07 -9.74
N LEU A 494 27.03 -21.16 -9.00
CA LEU A 494 26.11 -22.26 -9.32
C LEU A 494 24.71 -22.04 -8.69
N LYS A 495 23.76 -21.56 -9.50
CA LYS A 495 22.35 -21.27 -9.13
C LYS A 495 21.70 -22.42 -8.31
N GLN A 496 21.32 -22.15 -7.06
CA GLN A 496 20.63 -23.09 -6.18
C GLN A 496 19.49 -22.43 -5.38
N PRO A 497 18.22 -22.82 -5.62
CA PRO A 497 17.09 -22.46 -4.76
C PRO A 497 17.22 -23.05 -3.35
N GLN A 498 17.05 -22.20 -2.33
CA GLN A 498 16.92 -22.55 -0.91
C GLN A 498 15.91 -21.57 -0.28
N LEU A 499 14.63 -21.68 -0.64
CA LEU A 499 13.60 -20.63 -0.50
C LEU A 499 13.92 -19.37 -1.32
N VAL A 500 15.01 -18.68 -0.98
CA VAL A 500 15.63 -17.65 -1.83
C VAL A 500 16.64 -18.27 -2.82
N LEU A 501 17.01 -17.52 -3.87
CA LEU A 501 18.02 -17.94 -4.82
C LEU A 501 19.43 -17.71 -4.24
N ARG A 502 20.20 -18.79 -4.04
CA ARG A 502 21.59 -18.75 -3.56
C ARG A 502 22.53 -19.34 -4.60
N SER A 503 23.84 -19.21 -4.38
CA SER A 503 24.82 -20.05 -5.06
C SER A 503 25.13 -21.30 -4.21
N LYS A 504 25.43 -22.43 -4.85
CA LYS A 504 25.88 -23.66 -4.19
C LYS A 504 27.32 -23.56 -3.66
N ASN A 505 28.17 -22.79 -4.34
CA ASN A 505 29.59 -22.62 -4.09
C ASN A 505 29.94 -21.16 -3.72
N GLY A 506 28.97 -20.39 -3.20
CA GLY A 506 29.10 -18.95 -2.98
C GLY A 506 29.12 -18.14 -4.28
N ILE A 507 29.06 -16.82 -4.17
CA ILE A 507 29.33 -15.91 -5.30
C ILE A 507 30.70 -15.29 -5.02
N HIS A 508 31.67 -15.58 -5.88
CA HIS A 508 33.06 -15.18 -5.71
C HIS A 508 33.44 -14.10 -6.71
N VAL A 509 34.03 -13.01 -6.20
CA VAL A 509 34.54 -11.87 -6.99
C VAL A 509 35.87 -11.39 -6.42
N PHE A 510 36.67 -10.76 -7.27
CA PHE A 510 37.80 -9.94 -6.84
C PHE A 510 37.35 -8.48 -6.71
N LEU A 511 37.97 -7.76 -5.78
CA LEU A 511 37.79 -6.32 -5.60
C LEU A 511 39.07 -5.60 -6.00
N LYS A 512 38.91 -4.44 -6.64
CA LYS A 512 40.00 -3.53 -7.00
C LYS A 512 39.61 -2.12 -6.59
N LYS A 513 40.46 -1.41 -5.83
CA LYS A 513 40.10 -0.10 -5.28
C LYS A 513 39.99 0.93 -6.41
N TRP A 514 38.82 1.55 -6.56
CA TRP A 514 38.60 2.50 -7.64
C TRP A 514 39.15 3.89 -7.29
N ILE A 515 40.45 4.05 -7.53
CA ILE A 515 41.12 5.35 -7.46
C ILE A 515 41.11 5.97 -8.86
N LYS A 516 40.55 7.18 -8.99
CA LYS A 516 40.80 8.04 -10.15
C LYS A 516 41.24 9.42 -9.65
N CYS A 517 42.41 9.88 -10.11
CA CYS A 517 43.07 11.06 -9.59
C CYS A 517 42.21 12.32 -9.74
N TYR A 518 41.90 13.00 -8.63
CA TYR A 518 41.27 14.32 -8.60
C TYR A 518 42.28 15.46 -8.90
N LEU A 519 43.12 15.28 -9.93
CA LEU A 519 43.99 16.33 -10.47
C LEU A 519 44.26 16.04 -11.96
N LEU A 520 43.45 16.67 -12.82
CA LEU A 520 43.83 17.18 -14.14
C LEU A 520 42.65 18.03 -14.64
N ASP A 521 42.74 19.34 -14.42
CA ASP A 521 41.80 20.29 -15.00
C ASP A 521 41.94 20.33 -16.53
N LYS A 522 40.85 20.64 -17.25
CA LYS A 522 40.83 20.69 -18.72
C LYS A 522 41.72 21.78 -19.31
N SER A 523 42.21 22.71 -18.49
CA SER A 523 43.25 23.69 -18.84
C SER A 523 44.63 23.06 -19.10
N VAL A 524 45.05 22.07 -18.30
CA VAL A 524 46.44 21.54 -18.30
C VAL A 524 46.69 20.54 -19.44
N ALA A 525 45.64 19.88 -19.93
CA ALA A 525 45.73 18.93 -21.04
C ALA A 525 46.21 19.56 -22.36
N LYS A 526 46.21 20.89 -22.48
CA LYS A 526 46.74 21.64 -23.63
C LYS A 526 48.20 22.06 -23.47
N ALA A 527 48.77 22.01 -22.26
CA ALA A 527 50.16 22.42 -21.99
C ALA A 527 51.17 21.25 -22.00
N THR A 528 50.69 20.02 -21.79
CA THR A 528 51.54 18.81 -21.69
C THR A 528 51.74 18.06 -23.01
N MET A 529 51.02 18.43 -24.07
CA MET A 529 51.27 17.88 -25.42
C MET A 529 52.58 18.41 -26.03
N ASP A 530 52.92 19.69 -25.82
CA ASP A 530 54.07 20.32 -26.47
C ASP A 530 55.44 19.84 -25.93
N GLN A 531 55.49 19.27 -24.72
CA GLN A 531 56.72 18.70 -24.16
C GLN A 531 56.99 17.25 -24.57
N TRP A 532 56.00 16.48 -25.05
CA TRP A 532 56.23 15.12 -25.55
C TRP A 532 56.79 15.08 -26.98
N CYS A 533 56.62 16.16 -27.75
CA CYS A 533 57.21 16.31 -29.08
C CYS A 533 58.75 16.38 -29.08
N ILE A 534 59.39 16.72 -27.95
CA ILE A 534 60.85 16.94 -27.88
C ILE A 534 61.62 15.64 -27.59
N LEU A 535 61.07 14.72 -26.78
CA LEU A 535 61.78 13.50 -26.37
C LEU A 535 61.70 12.35 -27.40
N THR A 536 60.83 12.44 -28.41
CA THR A 536 60.68 11.38 -29.43
C THR A 536 61.62 11.58 -30.64
N ILE A 537 62.32 12.70 -30.74
CA ILE A 537 63.12 13.07 -31.92
C ILE A 537 64.61 12.63 -31.83
N LEU A 538 65.13 12.29 -30.64
CA LEU A 538 66.57 12.03 -30.42
C LEU A 538 66.91 10.63 -29.87
N SER A 539 66.21 9.57 -30.29
CA SER A 539 66.66 8.19 -29.97
C SER A 539 66.30 7.07 -30.97
N LYS A 540 66.55 7.26 -32.29
CA LYS A 540 67.12 6.20 -33.20
C LYS A 540 67.32 6.65 -34.66
N SER A 541 68.39 7.42 -34.90
CA SER A 541 69.01 7.54 -36.24
C SER A 541 70.33 6.78 -36.28
N LEU A 542 70.31 5.46 -36.02
CA LEU A 542 71.54 4.66 -35.93
C LEU A 542 71.34 3.19 -36.37
N ARG A 543 71.31 3.01 -37.70
CA ARG A 543 71.67 1.81 -38.50
C ARG A 543 70.79 0.55 -38.28
N CYS A 544 70.19 -0.07 -39.29
CA CYS A 544 70.71 -0.64 -40.56
C CYS A 544 71.62 -1.86 -40.32
N LEU A 545 71.48 -2.88 -41.19
CA LEU A 545 71.86 -4.32 -41.04
C LEU A 545 70.72 -5.13 -40.35
N LEU A 546 70.12 -6.18 -40.93
CA LEU A 546 70.30 -6.88 -42.22
C LEU A 546 68.96 -7.29 -42.88
N TYR A 547 68.96 -7.29 -44.22
CA TYR A 547 68.20 -8.11 -45.18
C TYR A 547 66.72 -8.54 -44.97
N SER A 548 65.89 -8.00 -45.87
CA SER A 548 64.69 -8.59 -46.50
C SER A 548 65.06 -9.83 -47.39
N PRO A 549 64.16 -10.58 -48.11
CA PRO A 549 62.91 -10.11 -48.74
C PRO A 549 61.71 -11.10 -48.93
N LYS A 550 60.67 -10.58 -49.61
CA LYS A 550 59.54 -11.24 -50.35
C LYS A 550 58.24 -11.48 -49.54
N PHE A 551 57.03 -11.19 -50.07
CA PHE A 551 56.66 -10.57 -51.36
C PHE A 551 55.27 -9.86 -51.29
N SER A 552 55.11 -8.79 -52.10
CA SER A 552 53.91 -8.20 -52.79
C SER A 552 52.45 -8.50 -52.39
N VAL A 553 51.39 -7.66 -52.58
CA VAL A 553 51.10 -6.24 -52.98
C VAL A 553 49.86 -6.17 -53.93
N ILE A 554 48.98 -5.14 -53.80
CA ILE A 554 47.94 -4.68 -54.80
C ILE A 554 46.66 -5.59 -54.92
N LYS A 555 45.41 -5.15 -55.25
CA LYS A 555 44.81 -3.85 -55.70
C LYS A 555 43.32 -3.60 -55.28
N GLU A 556 42.70 -2.58 -55.90
CA GLU A 556 41.44 -1.84 -55.61
C GLU A 556 40.14 -2.38 -56.29
N GLY A 557 38.96 -1.80 -55.95
CA GLY A 557 37.67 -1.95 -56.70
C GLY A 557 36.48 -2.45 -55.83
N LYS A 558 35.35 -1.78 -55.49
CA LYS A 558 34.51 -0.69 -56.07
C LYS A 558 33.73 -1.09 -57.36
N VAL A 559 32.40 -0.93 -57.51
CA VAL A 559 31.28 -0.40 -56.67
C VAL A 559 29.92 -1.04 -57.06
N MET A 560 28.97 -1.33 -56.15
CA MET A 560 27.54 -0.95 -56.29
C MET A 560 26.67 -1.10 -55.02
N GLU A 561 25.48 -0.48 -55.06
CA GLU A 561 24.50 -0.13 -54.01
C GLU A 561 23.23 -1.04 -54.04
N ARG A 562 22.27 -1.10 -53.08
CA ARG A 562 22.07 -0.63 -51.68
C ARG A 562 20.90 -1.43 -51.01
N VAL A 563 20.66 -1.22 -49.70
CA VAL A 563 19.33 -1.25 -48.98
C VAL A 563 18.65 -2.62 -48.69
N PRO A 564 18.06 -2.89 -47.48
CA PRO A 564 18.31 -2.28 -46.15
C PRO A 564 18.16 -3.19 -44.87
N LEU A 565 18.61 -2.64 -43.71
CA LEU A 565 18.02 -2.70 -42.33
C LEU A 565 17.92 -4.00 -41.46
N HIS A 566 18.80 -4.07 -40.44
CA HIS A 566 18.52 -4.14 -38.96
C HIS A 566 17.74 -5.32 -38.27
N PRO A 567 17.73 -5.46 -36.91
CA PRO A 567 18.48 -4.75 -35.83
C PRO A 567 19.22 -5.66 -34.79
N LEU A 568 19.75 -5.04 -33.71
CA LEU A 568 20.76 -5.50 -32.73
C LEU A 568 20.23 -6.00 -31.35
N HIS A 569 21.17 -6.11 -30.37
CA HIS A 569 21.05 -6.08 -28.89
C HIS A 569 20.75 -7.40 -28.13
N VAL A 570 21.53 -7.87 -27.12
CA VAL A 570 22.83 -7.45 -26.46
C VAL A 570 22.78 -6.14 -25.64
N SER A 571 23.50 -5.87 -24.54
CA SER A 571 24.41 -6.66 -23.66
C SER A 571 23.62 -7.31 -22.50
N HIS A 572 23.76 -7.16 -21.17
CA HIS A 572 24.58 -6.45 -20.15
C HIS A 572 24.76 -7.44 -18.94
N SER A 573 24.97 -6.97 -17.69
CA SER A 573 24.78 -7.61 -16.34
C SER A 573 25.29 -6.62 -15.22
N SER A 574 24.74 -6.56 -13.97
CA SER A 574 24.77 -5.42 -12.97
C SER A 574 25.64 -5.54 -11.65
N VAL A 575 26.24 -4.49 -10.96
CA VAL A 575 26.68 -4.36 -9.47
C VAL A 575 27.95 -3.74 -8.80
N ASN A 576 27.66 -3.36 -7.51
CA ASN A 576 28.39 -3.23 -6.21
C ASN A 576 28.68 -4.52 -5.36
N PRO A 577 28.79 -4.65 -3.96
CA PRO A 577 28.10 -4.09 -2.72
C PRO A 577 28.95 -3.36 -1.61
N SER A 578 28.33 -2.76 -0.55
CA SER A 578 28.28 -3.37 0.82
C SER A 578 28.47 -2.55 2.12
N ARG A 579 27.52 -2.70 3.09
CA ARG A 579 27.55 -2.55 4.60
C ARG A 579 28.42 -1.52 5.33
N ARG A 580 28.33 -1.19 6.64
CA ARG A 580 27.28 -1.14 7.69
C ARG A 580 27.71 -0.11 8.80
N GLY A 581 27.19 -0.09 10.04
CA GLY A 581 27.75 0.76 11.14
C GLY A 581 26.72 1.34 12.14
N SER A 582 27.00 1.42 13.46
CA SER A 582 25.93 1.55 14.48
C SER A 582 26.32 1.80 15.96
N ARG A 583 25.50 2.62 16.67
CA ARG A 583 25.15 2.68 18.14
C ARG A 583 25.44 3.99 18.95
N GLN A 584 24.40 4.44 19.68
CA GLN A 584 24.34 4.86 21.13
C GLN A 584 25.19 6.06 21.64
N SER A 585 24.86 6.81 22.72
CA SER A 585 23.62 6.98 23.57
C SER A 585 23.80 8.04 24.70
N GLY A 586 22.71 8.67 25.19
CA GLY A 586 22.54 8.99 26.64
C GLY A 586 22.16 10.43 27.10
N TYR A 587 21.21 10.51 28.06
CA TYR A 587 20.98 11.56 29.10
C TYR A 587 20.52 12.99 28.68
N THR A 588 19.84 13.82 29.49
CA THR A 588 19.40 13.76 30.93
C THR A 588 18.15 14.64 31.18
N ASP A 589 17.29 14.28 32.16
CA ASP A 589 16.38 15.10 33.03
C ASP A 589 15.34 16.06 32.36
N SER A 590 14.27 16.60 32.99
CA SER A 590 13.74 16.69 34.38
C SER A 590 12.17 16.84 34.34
N GLU A 591 11.38 17.37 35.30
CA GLU A 591 11.08 16.97 36.69
C GLU A 591 9.71 17.55 37.20
N LEU A 592 9.13 16.99 38.30
CA LEU A 592 8.18 17.63 39.29
C LEU A 592 6.77 18.15 38.79
N LEU A 593 5.72 18.46 39.59
CA LEU A 593 5.43 18.42 41.06
C LEU A 593 3.89 18.26 41.37
N CYS A 594 3.56 18.11 42.67
CA CYS A 594 2.30 18.18 43.48
C CYS A 594 1.07 19.02 43.03
N THR A 595 -0.13 19.06 43.67
CA THR A 595 -0.82 18.45 44.87
C THR A 595 -2.36 18.67 44.70
N ALA A 596 -3.28 17.75 45.02
CA ALA A 596 -3.92 17.40 46.31
C ALA A 596 -5.00 18.37 46.89
N THR A 597 -5.90 17.83 47.74
CA THR A 597 -6.99 18.45 48.54
C THR A 597 -8.30 18.88 47.83
N GLU A 598 -9.47 18.97 48.49
CA GLU A 598 -10.16 18.05 49.44
C GLU A 598 -11.65 18.48 49.62
N ARG A 599 -12.49 17.63 50.24
CA ARG A 599 -13.81 17.95 50.89
C ARG A 599 -14.99 18.33 49.96
N SER A 600 -16.26 18.15 50.33
CA SER A 600 -16.89 17.38 51.43
C SER A 600 -18.39 17.16 51.16
N GLY A 601 -19.01 16.12 51.75
CA GLY A 601 -20.47 15.94 51.77
C GLY A 601 -20.90 14.90 52.81
N ILE A 602 -21.92 15.21 53.63
CA ILE A 602 -22.31 14.44 54.83
C ILE A 602 -23.81 14.09 54.82
N TRP A 603 -24.09 12.79 54.92
CA TRP A 603 -25.23 12.06 55.53
C TRP A 603 -26.65 12.67 55.67
N GLY A 604 -27.65 11.86 55.27
CA GLY A 604 -29.03 11.87 55.81
C GLY A 604 -30.14 11.83 54.74
N GLN A 605 -31.28 11.11 54.87
CA GLN A 605 -31.70 10.08 55.84
C GLN A 605 -32.65 9.03 55.18
N TYR A 606 -32.96 7.97 55.94
CA TYR A 606 -33.69 6.72 55.66
C TYR A 606 -35.05 6.75 54.92
N ALA A 607 -35.29 5.70 54.11
CA ALA A 607 -36.54 4.90 54.12
C ALA A 607 -36.32 3.47 53.54
N ARG A 608 -37.10 2.48 54.00
CA ARG A 608 -37.22 1.06 53.56
C ARG A 608 -38.56 0.50 54.12
N PRO A 609 -39.11 -0.69 53.73
CA PRO A 609 -38.51 -1.78 52.92
C PRO A 609 -39.39 -2.41 51.81
N SER A 610 -38.77 -3.27 50.97
CA SER A 610 -39.39 -4.39 50.21
C SER A 610 -40.38 -4.05 49.07
N LEU A 611 -40.69 -4.91 48.08
CA LEU A 611 -40.28 -6.29 47.72
C LEU A 611 -40.44 -6.50 46.18
N TRP A 612 -39.99 -7.66 45.66
CA TRP A 612 -40.13 -8.20 44.27
C TRP A 612 -39.06 -7.89 43.20
N LEU A 613 -39.01 -8.78 42.19
CA LEU A 613 -37.87 -9.10 41.31
C LEU A 613 -38.06 -8.54 39.88
N GLY A 614 -36.95 -8.41 39.12
CA GLY A 614 -36.91 -7.87 37.75
C GLY A 614 -37.21 -8.89 36.62
N PRO A 615 -36.62 -8.82 35.40
CA PRO A 615 -35.32 -8.19 35.05
C PRO A 615 -35.41 -7.28 33.77
N PRO A 616 -34.40 -7.07 32.88
CA PRO A 616 -33.92 -5.69 32.68
C PRO A 616 -33.69 -5.24 31.21
N PHE A 617 -34.40 -4.22 30.70
CA PHE A 617 -34.05 -3.60 29.40
C PHE A 617 -34.33 -2.08 29.27
N SER A 618 -34.70 -1.39 30.35
CA SER A 618 -35.30 -0.04 30.31
C SER A 618 -34.35 1.14 30.63
N LEU A 619 -33.07 0.91 30.93
CA LEU A 619 -32.16 1.97 31.42
C LEU A 619 -31.35 2.73 30.33
N ALA A 620 -31.53 2.40 29.05
CA ALA A 620 -30.61 2.82 27.98
C ALA A 620 -30.93 4.17 27.29
N MET A 621 -32.11 4.77 27.51
CA MET A 621 -32.58 5.95 26.75
C MET A 621 -32.61 7.29 27.51
N ALA A 622 -32.20 7.34 28.78
CA ALA A 622 -32.25 8.57 29.59
C ALA A 622 -30.91 9.36 29.63
N ILE A 623 -29.81 8.80 29.11
CA ILE A 623 -28.44 9.26 29.44
C ILE A 623 -27.72 9.87 28.21
N TRP A 624 -28.41 10.70 27.43
CA TRP A 624 -27.88 11.30 26.19
C TRP A 624 -28.02 12.84 26.11
N HIS A 625 -28.38 13.51 27.21
CA HIS A 625 -28.64 14.96 27.25
C HIS A 625 -27.89 15.73 28.35
N GLN A 626 -26.80 15.19 28.90
CA GLN A 626 -25.87 15.94 29.76
C GLN A 626 -24.45 15.98 29.17
N PRO A 627 -23.77 17.15 29.11
CA PRO A 627 -22.42 17.28 28.55
C PRO A 627 -21.40 16.33 29.18
N ASP A 628 -21.43 16.16 30.51
CA ASP A 628 -20.42 15.36 31.22
C ASP A 628 -20.61 13.85 31.08
N TYR A 629 -21.77 13.37 30.63
CA TYR A 629 -21.93 11.94 30.29
C TYR A 629 -21.31 11.57 28.93
N ALA A 630 -21.09 12.54 28.04
CA ALA A 630 -20.27 12.33 26.86
C ALA A 630 -18.80 12.05 27.24
N LYS A 631 -18.29 12.69 28.32
CA LYS A 631 -17.00 12.30 28.91
C LYS A 631 -17.05 10.87 29.47
N ALA A 632 -18.11 10.48 30.17
CA ALA A 632 -18.17 9.16 30.84
C ALA A 632 -18.01 7.96 29.89
N ILE A 633 -18.61 7.98 28.69
CA ILE A 633 -18.54 6.86 27.73
C ILE A 633 -17.29 6.94 26.84
N LEU A 634 -16.82 8.14 26.48
CA LEU A 634 -15.64 8.29 25.62
C LEU A 634 -14.29 8.34 26.38
N SER A 635 -14.27 8.71 27.67
CA SER A 635 -13.03 8.73 28.49
C SER A 635 -12.44 7.34 28.77
N ARG A 636 -13.20 6.26 28.54
CA ARG A 636 -12.73 4.87 28.65
C ARG A 636 -12.55 4.17 27.30
N GLN A 637 -12.61 4.89 26.18
CA GLN A 637 -12.18 4.38 24.88
C GLN A 637 -10.94 5.14 24.43
N ASP A 638 -9.79 4.47 24.37
CA ASP A 638 -8.58 5.00 23.73
C ASP A 638 -8.93 5.32 22.26
N PRO A 639 -8.99 6.59 21.82
CA PRO A 639 -9.55 6.94 20.53
C PRO A 639 -8.68 6.47 19.36
N LYS A 640 -7.39 6.22 19.59
CA LYS A 640 -6.50 5.56 18.61
C LYS A 640 -7.02 4.18 18.23
N SER A 641 -7.77 3.54 19.12
CA SER A 641 -8.46 2.28 18.85
C SER A 641 -9.62 2.50 17.88
N SER A 642 -10.63 3.33 18.23
CA SER A 642 -11.81 3.60 17.38
C SER A 642 -11.45 4.06 15.97
N ILE A 643 -10.33 4.78 15.83
CA ILE A 643 -9.81 5.29 14.56
C ILE A 643 -9.20 4.18 13.69
N ASN A 644 -8.80 3.03 14.24
CA ASN A 644 -8.03 1.99 13.54
C ASN A 644 -8.84 0.95 12.75
N LEU A 645 -10.05 0.56 13.19
CA LEU A 645 -10.85 -0.51 12.55
C LEU A 645 -12.21 -0.08 11.96
N LEU A 646 -12.51 1.21 11.96
CA LEU A 646 -13.54 1.78 11.08
C LEU A 646 -13.03 2.06 9.64
N PHE A 647 -11.71 2.05 9.43
CA PHE A 647 -11.07 2.14 8.10
C PHE A 647 -10.19 0.97 7.60
N PRO A 648 -10.52 -0.30 7.88
CA PRO A 648 -10.06 -1.44 7.10
C PRO A 648 -10.38 -1.29 5.62
N GLY A 649 -9.40 -1.62 4.77
CA GLY A 649 -9.75 -2.33 3.55
C GLY A 649 -10.38 -3.68 3.90
N LEU A 650 -11.04 -4.33 2.92
CA LEU A 650 -11.49 -5.73 3.03
C LEU A 650 -12.21 -6.15 4.33
N VAL A 651 -12.92 -5.23 4.97
CA VAL A 651 -14.26 -5.52 5.48
C VAL A 651 -15.21 -5.13 4.35
N GLU A 652 -16.01 -6.08 3.86
CA GLU A 652 -17.22 -5.67 3.14
C GLU A 652 -18.12 -4.97 4.15
N PHE A 653 -18.21 -3.65 4.08
CA PHE A 653 -19.25 -2.92 4.77
C PHE A 653 -20.46 -2.78 3.83
N ARG A 654 -21.63 -3.16 4.32
CA ARG A 654 -22.88 -2.65 3.74
C ARG A 654 -23.11 -1.25 4.30
N GLU A 655 -23.81 -0.40 3.54
CA GLU A 655 -24.32 0.84 4.13
C GLU A 655 -25.33 0.49 5.24
N CYS A 656 -25.37 1.31 6.28
CA CYS A 656 -26.17 1.09 7.47
C CYS A 656 -27.65 0.82 7.14
N ARG A 657 -28.30 -0.06 7.91
CA ARG A 657 -29.73 -0.34 7.74
C ARG A 657 -30.61 0.90 7.90
N TRP A 658 -30.18 1.90 8.67
CA TRP A 658 -30.85 3.21 8.78
C TRP A 658 -30.75 4.06 7.51
N LYS A 659 -29.67 3.91 6.72
CA LYS A 659 -29.58 4.50 5.38
C LYS A 659 -30.36 3.70 4.34
N ASN A 660 -30.53 2.38 4.54
CA ASN A 660 -31.54 1.59 3.84
C ASN A 660 -32.96 1.87 4.37
N CYS A 661 -33.31 3.16 4.47
CA CYS A 661 -34.69 3.58 4.30
C CYS A 661 -35.18 2.96 2.99
N ARG A 662 -36.28 2.19 2.99
CA ARG A 662 -36.78 1.58 1.76
C ARG A 662 -37.51 2.61 0.90
N SER A 663 -36.74 3.45 0.22
CA SER A 663 -37.18 4.07 -1.03
C SER A 663 -37.21 3.06 -2.19
N ASP A 664 -37.56 1.79 -1.91
CA ASP A 664 -37.79 0.71 -2.89
C ASP A 664 -39.06 0.97 -3.75
N VAL A 665 -39.47 2.23 -3.87
CA VAL A 665 -40.48 2.75 -4.80
C VAL A 665 -39.85 2.95 -6.20
N HIS A 666 -38.53 3.09 -6.30
CA HIS A 666 -37.78 3.24 -7.55
C HIS A 666 -36.50 2.38 -7.54
N ASN A 667 -36.18 1.74 -8.68
CA ASN A 667 -35.17 0.67 -8.75
C ASN A 667 -33.70 1.13 -8.75
N GLY A 668 -33.42 2.40 -9.05
CA GLY A 668 -32.05 2.92 -9.20
C GLY A 668 -31.30 3.09 -7.87
N ARG A 669 -29.98 2.85 -7.86
CA ARG A 669 -29.12 3.06 -6.66
C ARG A 669 -27.76 3.64 -7.07
N GLY A 670 -27.46 4.87 -6.63
CA GLY A 670 -26.19 5.56 -6.89
C GLY A 670 -25.04 5.18 -5.95
N LEU A 671 -23.84 5.68 -6.27
CA LEU A 671 -22.56 5.21 -5.74
C LEU A 671 -22.42 5.22 -4.21
N LEU A 672 -23.07 6.18 -3.53
CA LEU A 672 -23.13 6.28 -2.07
C LEU A 672 -23.70 5.00 -1.44
N VAL A 673 -24.88 4.58 -1.88
CA VAL A 673 -25.68 3.50 -1.28
C VAL A 673 -25.42 2.13 -1.88
N LEU A 674 -24.74 2.05 -3.04
CA LEU A 674 -24.33 0.78 -3.64
C LEU A 674 -23.38 -0.02 -2.72
N SER A 675 -23.37 -1.35 -2.89
CA SER A 675 -22.44 -2.25 -2.20
C SER A 675 -22.05 -3.46 -3.06
N GLY A 676 -21.04 -4.21 -2.63
CA GLY A 676 -20.55 -5.40 -3.35
C GLY A 676 -20.03 -5.09 -4.76
N PRO A 677 -20.16 -6.02 -5.73
CA PRO A 677 -19.65 -5.87 -7.09
C PRO A 677 -20.20 -4.65 -7.86
N LYS A 678 -21.51 -4.34 -7.74
CA LYS A 678 -22.10 -3.16 -8.41
C LYS A 678 -21.37 -1.86 -8.02
N TRP A 679 -21.08 -1.67 -6.73
CA TRP A 679 -20.32 -0.51 -6.27
C TRP A 679 -18.90 -0.45 -6.85
N GLN A 680 -18.22 -1.59 -6.97
CA GLN A 680 -16.88 -1.65 -7.58
C GLN A 680 -16.93 -1.31 -9.08
N GLN A 681 -17.95 -1.79 -9.79
CA GLN A 681 -18.19 -1.50 -11.21
C GLN A 681 -18.46 0.00 -11.43
N HIS A 682 -19.42 0.57 -10.69
CA HIS A 682 -19.78 1.99 -10.82
C HIS A 682 -18.61 2.91 -10.41
N ARG A 683 -17.87 2.58 -9.33
CA ARG A 683 -16.67 3.34 -8.94
C ARG A 683 -15.59 3.29 -10.03
N LYS A 684 -15.35 2.12 -10.63
CA LYS A 684 -14.38 1.96 -11.72
C LYS A 684 -14.79 2.75 -12.97
N LEU A 685 -16.08 2.75 -13.31
CA LEU A 685 -16.65 3.53 -14.42
C LEU A 685 -16.46 5.04 -14.22
N LEU A 686 -16.67 5.54 -13.00
CA LEU A 686 -16.69 6.97 -12.69
C LEU A 686 -15.34 7.58 -12.33
N THR A 687 -14.34 6.77 -11.94
CA THR A 687 -12.99 7.26 -11.59
C THR A 687 -12.32 8.12 -12.68
N PRO A 688 -12.43 7.83 -13.99
CA PRO A 688 -11.86 8.67 -15.05
C PRO A 688 -12.39 10.12 -15.09
N GLY A 689 -13.61 10.37 -14.61
CA GLY A 689 -14.20 11.72 -14.54
C GLY A 689 -13.56 12.65 -13.50
N PHE A 690 -12.64 12.11 -12.68
CA PHE A 690 -11.85 12.85 -11.69
C PHE A 690 -10.34 12.79 -12.01
N HIS A 691 -9.98 12.50 -13.26
CA HIS A 691 -8.61 12.59 -13.75
C HIS A 691 -8.15 14.05 -13.86
N TYR A 692 -6.85 14.33 -13.71
CA TYR A 692 -6.36 15.71 -13.69
C TYR A 692 -6.62 16.46 -15.02
N ASP A 693 -6.59 15.77 -16.17
CA ASP A 693 -6.95 16.36 -17.47
C ASP A 693 -8.42 16.85 -17.54
N VAL A 694 -9.31 16.27 -16.72
CA VAL A 694 -10.72 16.66 -16.60
C VAL A 694 -10.87 17.78 -15.57
N LEU A 695 -10.11 17.70 -14.45
CA LEU A 695 -10.15 18.71 -13.39
C LEU A 695 -9.44 20.02 -13.74
N LYS A 696 -8.50 20.03 -14.71
CA LYS A 696 -7.79 21.24 -15.15
C LYS A 696 -8.71 22.35 -15.69
N PRO A 697 -9.56 22.12 -16.71
CA PRO A 697 -10.48 23.15 -17.20
C PRO A 697 -11.55 23.57 -16.19
N TYR A 698 -11.82 22.75 -15.16
CA TYR A 698 -12.83 23.09 -14.14
C TYR A 698 -12.37 24.23 -13.22
N VAL A 699 -11.07 24.51 -13.07
CA VAL A 699 -10.58 25.61 -12.19
C VAL A 699 -11.00 26.99 -12.69
N GLU A 700 -11.00 27.18 -14.01
CA GLU A 700 -11.47 28.38 -14.68
C GLU A 700 -12.99 28.53 -14.49
N LEU A 701 -13.77 27.48 -14.77
CA LEU A 701 -15.22 27.46 -14.54
C LEU A 701 -15.61 27.69 -13.06
N THR A 702 -14.80 27.21 -12.10
CA THR A 702 -15.00 27.51 -10.67
C THR A 702 -14.66 28.96 -10.35
N SER A 703 -13.69 29.56 -11.03
CA SER A 703 -13.37 30.99 -10.90
C SER A 703 -14.56 31.84 -11.38
N ASP A 704 -15.16 31.49 -12.53
CA ASP A 704 -16.38 32.14 -13.05
C ASP A 704 -17.55 32.02 -12.07
N CYS A 705 -17.85 30.80 -11.58
CA CYS A 705 -18.89 30.60 -10.57
C CYS A 705 -18.65 31.42 -9.31
N THR A 706 -17.41 31.47 -8.83
CA THR A 706 -17.04 32.26 -7.66
C THR A 706 -17.25 33.75 -7.92
N ASN A 707 -16.77 34.27 -9.06
CA ASN A 707 -16.88 35.69 -9.42
C ASN A 707 -18.34 36.17 -9.46
N VAL A 708 -19.27 35.37 -9.99
CA VAL A 708 -20.73 35.67 -9.96
C VAL A 708 -21.26 35.82 -8.53
N MET A 709 -20.74 35.06 -7.56
CA MET A 709 -21.07 35.22 -6.14
C MET A 709 -20.44 36.50 -5.56
N LEU A 710 -19.19 36.82 -5.90
CA LEU A 710 -18.49 38.00 -5.41
C LEU A 710 -19.13 39.30 -5.89
N GLU A 711 -19.56 39.37 -7.16
CA GLU A 711 -20.29 40.53 -7.72
C GLU A 711 -21.62 40.82 -6.99
N LYS A 712 -22.24 39.80 -6.40
CA LYS A 712 -23.41 39.96 -5.52
C LYS A 712 -23.01 40.45 -4.14
N TRP A 713 -21.90 39.96 -3.57
CA TRP A 713 -21.38 40.44 -2.29
C TRP A 713 -20.91 41.89 -2.34
N GLU A 714 -20.29 42.35 -3.44
CA GLU A 714 -19.93 43.77 -3.62
C GLU A 714 -21.14 44.71 -3.52
N LYS A 715 -22.33 44.25 -3.94
CA LYS A 715 -23.62 44.97 -3.81
C LYS A 715 -24.28 44.85 -2.43
N LEU A 716 -23.70 44.06 -1.52
CA LEU A 716 -24.19 43.87 -0.14
C LEU A 716 -23.33 44.60 0.89
N VAL A 717 -22.02 44.80 0.63
CA VAL A 717 -21.10 45.55 1.52
C VAL A 717 -21.62 46.95 1.87
N SER A 718 -22.27 47.63 0.92
CA SER A 718 -22.88 48.95 1.12
C SER A 718 -23.86 49.03 2.30
N ASN A 719 -24.46 47.89 2.68
CA ASN A 719 -25.58 47.85 3.62
C ASN A 719 -25.16 47.73 5.09
N LYS A 720 -23.84 47.57 5.37
CA LYS A 720 -23.25 47.41 6.72
C LYS A 720 -23.91 46.33 7.61
N LYS A 721 -24.58 45.35 7.01
CA LYS A 721 -25.22 44.22 7.70
C LYS A 721 -24.39 42.94 7.48
N PRO A 722 -24.41 42.00 8.43
CA PRO A 722 -23.79 40.71 8.23
C PRO A 722 -24.57 39.91 7.16
N VAL A 723 -23.85 39.09 6.39
CA VAL A 723 -24.37 38.29 5.28
C VAL A 723 -24.41 36.81 5.70
N GLU A 724 -25.55 36.15 5.48
CA GLU A 724 -25.66 34.69 5.65
C GLU A 724 -24.94 34.01 4.47
N LEU A 725 -23.86 33.30 4.77
CA LEU A 725 -22.98 32.76 3.73
C LEU A 725 -23.46 31.44 3.15
N PHE A 726 -24.13 30.59 3.94
CA PHE A 726 -24.43 29.22 3.52
C PHE A 726 -25.30 29.21 2.27
N HIS A 727 -26.35 30.05 2.20
CA HIS A 727 -27.19 30.12 1.01
C HIS A 727 -26.42 30.55 -0.25
N HIS A 728 -25.60 31.59 -0.18
CA HIS A 728 -24.81 32.09 -1.30
C HIS A 728 -23.82 31.04 -1.82
N VAL A 729 -23.07 30.43 -0.89
CA VAL A 729 -22.06 29.40 -1.21
C VAL A 729 -22.72 28.12 -1.75
N SER A 730 -23.90 27.73 -1.27
CA SER A 730 -24.67 26.61 -1.82
C SER A 730 -25.19 26.87 -3.23
N LEU A 731 -25.52 28.10 -3.60
CA LEU A 731 -25.86 28.46 -4.99
C LEU A 731 -24.63 28.42 -5.89
N MET A 732 -23.47 28.90 -5.41
CA MET A 732 -22.21 28.91 -6.15
C MET A 732 -21.72 27.49 -6.46
N THR A 733 -21.54 26.65 -5.44
CA THR A 733 -21.08 25.25 -5.58
C THR A 733 -22.03 24.38 -6.41
N LEU A 734 -23.33 24.65 -6.35
CA LEU A 734 -24.33 23.97 -7.18
C LEU A 734 -24.22 24.35 -8.66
N ASP A 735 -23.90 25.61 -8.97
CA ASP A 735 -23.62 26.05 -10.33
C ASP A 735 -22.25 25.53 -10.84
N THR A 736 -21.23 25.44 -9.97
CA THR A 736 -19.94 24.82 -10.29
C THR A 736 -20.10 23.36 -10.69
N ILE A 737 -20.77 22.54 -9.88
CA ILE A 737 -20.94 21.11 -10.19
C ILE A 737 -21.83 20.92 -11.44
N MET A 738 -22.83 21.78 -11.66
CA MET A 738 -23.64 21.74 -12.88
C MET A 738 -22.84 22.07 -14.14
N LYS A 739 -22.03 23.13 -14.15
CA LYS A 739 -21.18 23.47 -15.30
C LYS A 739 -20.09 22.43 -15.54
N CYS A 740 -19.38 22.02 -14.49
CA CYS A 740 -18.23 21.13 -14.59
C CYS A 740 -18.64 19.68 -14.85
N ALA A 741 -19.36 19.04 -13.92
CA ALA A 741 -19.65 17.61 -14.00
C ALA A 741 -20.81 17.28 -14.95
N PHE A 742 -21.79 18.19 -15.08
CA PHE A 742 -23.01 17.94 -15.84
C PHE A 742 -23.11 18.71 -17.17
N GLY A 743 -22.12 19.56 -17.51
CA GLY A 743 -22.10 20.33 -18.76
C GLY A 743 -23.30 21.29 -18.90
N TYR A 744 -23.83 21.77 -17.78
CA TYR A 744 -25.11 22.46 -17.68
C TYR A 744 -24.97 23.86 -17.09
N ASN A 745 -25.23 24.88 -17.90
CA ASN A 745 -25.33 26.27 -17.43
C ASN A 745 -26.65 26.45 -16.67
N SER A 746 -26.57 26.36 -15.34
CA SER A 746 -27.75 26.40 -14.48
C SER A 746 -28.29 27.81 -14.26
N ASN A 747 -27.39 28.80 -14.23
CA ASN A 747 -27.64 30.18 -13.80
C ASN A 747 -28.31 30.26 -12.42
N CYS A 748 -28.23 29.22 -11.59
CA CYS A 748 -29.01 29.15 -10.36
C CYS A 748 -28.57 30.18 -9.31
N GLN A 749 -27.40 30.80 -9.47
CA GLN A 749 -26.98 31.95 -8.68
C GLN A 749 -27.78 33.22 -9.00
N THR A 750 -28.19 33.45 -10.27
CA THR A 750 -28.91 34.66 -10.69
C THR A 750 -30.42 34.54 -10.55
N ASP A 751 -30.96 33.33 -10.63
CA ASP A 751 -32.36 33.03 -10.36
C ASP A 751 -32.74 33.29 -8.89
N GLY A 752 -34.04 33.31 -8.60
CA GLY A 752 -34.60 33.49 -7.25
C GLY A 752 -34.44 32.27 -6.35
N GLU A 753 -35.31 32.13 -5.33
CA GLU A 753 -35.23 31.06 -4.34
C GLU A 753 -35.17 29.64 -4.96
N ASN A 754 -33.98 29.05 -4.97
CA ASN A 754 -33.75 27.76 -5.63
C ASN A 754 -34.48 26.61 -4.91
N ALA A 755 -35.54 26.10 -5.55
CA ALA A 755 -36.36 25.01 -5.04
C ALA A 755 -35.59 23.69 -4.82
N TYR A 756 -34.52 23.43 -5.56
CA TYR A 756 -33.67 22.26 -5.37
C TYR A 756 -32.94 22.33 -4.03
N ILE A 757 -32.27 23.45 -3.73
CA ILE A 757 -31.54 23.65 -2.46
C ILE A 757 -32.52 23.54 -1.27
N LYS A 758 -33.70 24.14 -1.37
CA LYS A 758 -34.76 23.99 -0.34
C LYS A 758 -35.19 22.53 -0.14
N ALA A 759 -35.31 21.76 -1.22
CA ALA A 759 -35.62 20.33 -1.14
C ALA A 759 -34.48 19.51 -0.52
N ILE A 760 -33.21 19.80 -0.83
CA ILE A 760 -32.04 19.15 -0.23
C ILE A 760 -31.95 19.42 1.28
N TYR A 761 -32.17 20.67 1.72
CA TYR A 761 -32.16 21.03 3.14
C TYR A 761 -33.29 20.29 3.90
N GLU A 762 -34.49 20.23 3.31
CA GLU A 762 -35.63 19.50 3.85
C GLU A 762 -35.37 17.98 3.91
N ILE A 763 -34.75 17.39 2.89
CA ILE A 763 -34.33 15.97 2.90
C ILE A 763 -33.33 15.73 4.05
N SER A 764 -32.28 16.55 4.17
CA SER A 764 -31.28 16.46 5.24
C SER A 764 -31.93 16.51 6.64
N TYR A 765 -32.80 17.49 6.88
CA TYR A 765 -33.53 17.64 8.14
C TYR A 765 -34.47 16.46 8.43
N LEU A 766 -35.25 16.01 7.44
CA LEU A 766 -36.20 14.92 7.63
C LEU A 766 -35.53 13.54 7.78
N THR A 767 -34.35 13.34 7.19
CA THR A 767 -33.52 12.14 7.43
C THR A 767 -32.93 12.15 8.84
N GLU A 768 -32.44 13.29 9.34
CA GLU A 768 -31.97 13.46 10.73
C GLU A 768 -33.08 13.09 11.73
N ARG A 769 -34.28 13.68 11.52
CA ARG A 769 -35.50 13.40 12.29
C ARG A 769 -35.89 11.92 12.24
N ARG A 770 -35.81 11.27 11.07
CA ARG A 770 -36.09 9.83 10.93
C ARG A 770 -35.12 8.96 11.73
N ILE A 771 -33.85 9.32 11.79
CA ILE A 771 -32.85 8.57 12.58
C ILE A 771 -33.15 8.64 14.08
N ARG A 772 -33.55 9.82 14.61
CA ARG A 772 -33.84 9.98 16.05
C ARG A 772 -35.18 9.37 16.51
N ILE A 773 -36.21 9.38 15.66
CA ILE A 773 -37.58 9.02 16.06
C ILE A 773 -37.80 7.53 15.84
N PHE A 774 -37.75 6.74 16.93
CA PHE A 774 -37.91 5.28 16.88
C PHE A 774 -39.14 4.79 16.09
N PRO A 775 -40.36 5.35 16.23
CA PRO A 775 -41.49 4.97 15.37
C PRO A 775 -41.24 5.16 13.87
N TYR A 776 -40.44 6.15 13.47
CA TYR A 776 -40.10 6.43 12.07
C TYR A 776 -39.00 5.51 11.53
N HIS A 777 -38.43 4.62 12.35
CA HIS A 777 -37.57 3.55 11.86
C HIS A 777 -38.33 2.62 10.91
N SER A 778 -39.60 2.32 11.22
CA SER A 778 -40.51 1.61 10.32
C SER A 778 -40.86 2.44 9.09
N ASP A 779 -40.56 1.94 7.89
CA ASP A 779 -40.94 2.59 6.63
C ASP A 779 -42.45 2.83 6.56
N LEU A 780 -43.27 1.89 7.03
CA LEU A 780 -44.74 1.99 7.02
C LEU A 780 -45.21 3.22 7.84
N ILE A 781 -44.78 3.32 9.10
CA ILE A 781 -45.15 4.41 10.00
C ILE A 781 -44.60 5.74 9.48
N TYR A 782 -43.36 5.75 8.98
CA TYR A 782 -42.78 6.96 8.41
C TYR A 782 -43.53 7.43 7.16
N PHE A 783 -43.85 6.53 6.23
CA PHE A 783 -44.55 6.88 4.98
C PHE A 783 -45.98 7.38 5.18
N PHE A 784 -46.67 6.99 6.25
CA PHE A 784 -47.98 7.57 6.61
C PHE A 784 -47.89 8.79 7.52
N SER A 785 -46.70 9.13 8.04
CA SER A 785 -46.49 10.36 8.83
C SER A 785 -46.41 11.63 7.96
N PRO A 786 -46.69 12.82 8.53
CA PRO A 786 -46.45 14.11 7.87
C PRO A 786 -45.00 14.30 7.39
N HIS A 787 -44.01 13.76 8.12
CA HIS A 787 -42.60 13.78 7.70
C HIS A 787 -42.36 12.94 6.43
N GLY A 788 -43.03 11.79 6.29
CA GLY A 788 -42.99 10.96 5.09
C GLY A 788 -43.67 11.60 3.87
N PHE A 789 -44.73 12.39 4.08
CA PHE A 789 -45.29 13.20 3.00
C PHE A 789 -44.34 14.32 2.57
N ARG A 790 -43.75 15.06 3.52
CA ARG A 790 -42.80 16.15 3.24
C ARG A 790 -41.57 15.66 2.48
N ILE A 791 -40.95 14.55 2.89
CA ILE A 791 -39.75 14.03 2.20
C ILE A 791 -40.07 13.52 0.79
N ARG A 792 -41.25 12.92 0.55
CA ARG A 792 -41.68 12.56 -0.82
C ARG A 792 -41.85 13.78 -1.71
N LYS A 793 -42.39 14.90 -1.18
CA LYS A 793 -42.48 16.17 -1.93
C LYS A 793 -41.09 16.72 -2.26
N ALA A 794 -40.17 16.70 -1.31
CA ALA A 794 -38.80 17.16 -1.52
C ALA A 794 -38.02 16.28 -2.52
N LEU A 795 -38.07 14.95 -2.37
CA LEU A 795 -37.46 14.00 -3.31
C LEU A 795 -38.01 14.16 -4.73
N LYS A 796 -39.31 14.43 -4.89
CA LYS A 796 -39.89 14.72 -6.21
C LYS A 796 -39.25 15.97 -6.84
N ILE A 797 -39.06 17.04 -6.08
CA ILE A 797 -38.41 18.28 -6.57
C ILE A 797 -36.95 18.01 -6.95
N ALA A 798 -36.21 17.26 -6.14
CA ALA A 798 -34.83 16.87 -6.42
C ALA A 798 -34.72 16.06 -7.73
N HIS A 799 -35.49 14.96 -7.85
CA HIS A 799 -35.52 14.14 -9.06
C HIS A 799 -35.92 14.95 -10.30
N GLN A 800 -36.94 15.80 -10.21
CA GLN A 800 -37.39 16.63 -11.34
C GLN A 800 -36.32 17.62 -11.84
N HIS A 801 -35.45 18.10 -10.94
CA HIS A 801 -34.30 18.92 -11.32
C HIS A 801 -33.24 18.08 -12.05
N THR A 802 -32.90 16.91 -11.51
CA THR A 802 -31.97 15.95 -12.12
C THR A 802 -32.44 15.46 -13.50
N ASP A 803 -33.72 15.12 -13.64
CA ASP A 803 -34.36 14.74 -14.91
C ASP A 803 -34.25 15.86 -15.94
N LYS A 804 -34.43 17.13 -15.53
CA LYS A 804 -34.27 18.31 -16.39
C LYS A 804 -32.82 18.43 -16.91
N VAL A 805 -31.83 18.28 -16.03
CA VAL A 805 -30.39 18.33 -16.38
C VAL A 805 -30.03 17.20 -17.36
N ILE A 806 -30.42 15.96 -17.05
CA ILE A 806 -30.19 14.79 -17.93
C ILE A 806 -30.85 15.00 -19.30
N LYS A 807 -32.11 15.44 -19.33
CA LYS A 807 -32.85 15.71 -20.56
C LYS A 807 -32.15 16.78 -21.41
N GLN A 808 -31.79 17.93 -20.81
CA GLN A 808 -31.17 19.02 -21.54
C GLN A 808 -29.75 18.64 -22.04
N ARG A 809 -28.98 17.82 -21.32
CA ARG A 809 -27.74 17.25 -21.86
C ARG A 809 -28.02 16.33 -23.04
N LYS A 810 -28.93 15.35 -22.91
CA LYS A 810 -29.37 14.47 -24.02
C LYS A 810 -29.89 15.24 -25.24
N GLU A 811 -30.47 16.42 -25.05
CA GLU A 811 -30.90 17.30 -26.14
C GLU A 811 -29.74 18.07 -26.78
N SER A 812 -28.78 18.57 -26.01
CA SER A 812 -27.55 19.19 -26.56
C SER A 812 -26.72 18.21 -27.40
N LEU A 813 -26.67 16.93 -27.01
CA LEU A 813 -25.96 15.86 -27.74
C LEU A 813 -26.59 15.51 -29.10
N LYS A 814 -27.77 16.03 -29.44
CA LYS A 814 -28.37 15.91 -30.78
C LYS A 814 -27.78 16.90 -31.79
N GLN A 815 -27.03 17.90 -31.34
CA GLN A 815 -26.36 18.84 -32.21
C GLN A 815 -25.01 18.25 -32.64
N GLU A 816 -24.86 17.96 -33.94
CA GLU A 816 -23.68 17.29 -34.50
C GLU A 816 -22.36 17.95 -34.08
N LYS A 817 -22.33 19.29 -34.02
CA LYS A 817 -21.17 20.09 -33.59
C LYS A 817 -20.72 19.80 -32.14
N GLU A 818 -21.66 19.63 -31.20
CA GLU A 818 -21.32 19.28 -29.82
C GLU A 818 -21.01 17.77 -29.68
N LEU A 819 -21.67 16.91 -30.46
CA LEU A 819 -21.35 15.48 -30.50
C LEU A 819 -19.92 15.24 -31.03
N GLU A 820 -19.51 15.91 -32.11
CA GLU A 820 -18.14 15.90 -32.63
C GLU A 820 -17.12 16.37 -31.59
N LYS A 821 -17.40 17.51 -30.94
CA LYS A 821 -16.55 18.11 -29.91
C LYS A 821 -16.29 17.14 -28.74
N ILE A 822 -17.30 16.33 -28.40
CA ILE A 822 -17.21 15.30 -27.35
C ILE A 822 -16.52 14.03 -27.86
N GLN A 823 -16.75 13.60 -29.11
CA GLN A 823 -15.97 12.52 -29.73
C GLN A 823 -14.47 12.88 -29.87
N LYS A 824 -14.14 14.17 -29.98
CA LYS A 824 -12.77 14.70 -29.99
C LYS A 824 -12.17 14.88 -28.57
N LYS A 825 -12.96 14.79 -27.49
CA LYS A 825 -12.44 14.80 -26.11
C LYS A 825 -11.79 13.46 -25.77
N ARG A 826 -10.50 13.49 -25.41
CA ARG A 826 -9.77 12.31 -24.88
C ARG A 826 -10.31 11.82 -23.53
N HIS A 827 -10.86 12.72 -22.72
CA HIS A 827 -11.50 12.41 -21.44
C HIS A 827 -12.86 13.11 -21.38
N LEU A 828 -13.89 12.36 -20.99
CA LEU A 828 -15.28 12.83 -20.94
C LEU A 828 -15.63 13.47 -19.60
N ASP A 829 -16.57 14.40 -19.62
CA ASP A 829 -17.17 15.00 -18.42
C ASP A 829 -18.04 13.97 -17.70
N PHE A 830 -18.34 14.14 -16.41
CA PHE A 830 -18.96 13.09 -15.59
C PHE A 830 -20.31 12.59 -16.15
N LEU A 831 -21.19 13.49 -16.60
CA LEU A 831 -22.47 13.10 -17.21
C LEU A 831 -22.28 12.40 -18.56
N ASP A 832 -21.28 12.80 -19.34
CA ASP A 832 -20.98 12.16 -20.62
C ASP A 832 -20.42 10.75 -20.39
N ILE A 833 -19.61 10.52 -19.35
CA ILE A 833 -19.20 9.17 -18.93
C ILE A 833 -20.43 8.29 -18.65
N LEU A 834 -21.43 8.81 -17.93
CA LEU A 834 -22.65 8.06 -17.64
C LEU A 834 -23.54 7.82 -18.87
N LEU A 835 -23.62 8.79 -19.79
CA LEU A 835 -24.44 8.70 -21.02
C LEU A 835 -23.81 7.81 -22.10
N PHE A 836 -22.48 7.78 -22.20
CA PHE A 836 -21.74 6.92 -23.14
C PHE A 836 -21.27 5.60 -22.51
N ALA A 837 -21.52 5.37 -21.22
CA ALA A 837 -21.26 4.11 -20.53
C ALA A 837 -21.93 2.93 -21.25
N LYS A 838 -21.19 1.83 -21.42
CA LYS A 838 -21.71 0.55 -21.88
C LYS A 838 -21.11 -0.57 -21.03
N ASP A 839 -21.93 -1.58 -20.73
CA ASP A 839 -21.50 -2.80 -20.07
C ASP A 839 -20.77 -3.76 -21.04
N GLU A 840 -20.38 -4.93 -20.55
CA GLU A 840 -19.68 -5.97 -21.33
C GLU A 840 -20.54 -6.56 -22.47
N ASN A 841 -21.84 -6.25 -22.50
CA ASN A 841 -22.80 -6.62 -23.55
C ASN A 841 -23.15 -5.44 -24.49
N GLY A 842 -22.52 -4.27 -24.31
CA GLY A 842 -22.80 -3.06 -25.08
C GLY A 842 -24.02 -2.25 -24.62
N LYS A 843 -24.66 -2.62 -23.49
CA LYS A 843 -25.86 -1.97 -22.95
C LYS A 843 -25.50 -0.82 -22.00
N GLY A 844 -26.17 0.32 -22.15
CA GLY A 844 -26.00 1.47 -21.24
C GLY A 844 -26.69 1.29 -19.88
N LEU A 845 -26.47 2.26 -18.99
CA LEU A 845 -27.24 2.41 -17.76
C LEU A 845 -28.73 2.62 -18.07
N SER A 846 -29.63 2.20 -17.17
CA SER A 846 -31.03 2.59 -17.28
C SER A 846 -31.21 4.04 -16.85
N ASP A 847 -32.30 4.69 -17.24
CA ASP A 847 -32.54 6.08 -16.85
C ASP A 847 -32.71 6.24 -15.33
N GLU A 848 -33.12 5.19 -14.59
CA GLU A 848 -33.16 5.21 -13.13
C GLU A 848 -31.78 5.08 -12.47
N ASP A 849 -30.89 4.22 -12.97
CA ASP A 849 -29.51 4.10 -12.45
C ASP A 849 -28.69 5.35 -12.85
N LEU A 850 -28.87 5.89 -14.07
CA LEU A 850 -28.34 7.17 -14.52
C LEU A 850 -28.79 8.32 -13.61
N ARG A 851 -30.10 8.46 -13.37
CA ARG A 851 -30.67 9.48 -12.48
C ARG A 851 -30.15 9.34 -11.06
N ALA A 852 -30.07 8.11 -10.52
CA ALA A 852 -29.58 7.87 -9.16
C ALA A 852 -28.09 8.22 -8.98
N GLU A 853 -27.24 8.06 -10.00
CA GLU A 853 -25.86 8.55 -9.95
C GLU A 853 -25.79 10.09 -10.08
N VAL A 854 -26.56 10.71 -10.97
CA VAL A 854 -26.59 12.18 -11.06
C VAL A 854 -27.14 12.82 -9.78
N ASP A 855 -28.22 12.28 -9.19
CA ASP A 855 -28.76 12.70 -7.89
C ASP A 855 -27.68 12.61 -6.79
N THR A 856 -26.90 11.51 -6.78
CA THR A 856 -25.82 11.28 -5.80
C THR A 856 -24.72 12.33 -5.95
N PHE A 857 -24.17 12.52 -7.15
CA PHE A 857 -23.03 13.41 -7.37
C PHE A 857 -23.40 14.89 -7.32
N MET A 858 -24.63 15.25 -7.69
CA MET A 858 -25.13 16.60 -7.51
C MET A 858 -25.29 16.93 -6.03
N PHE A 859 -25.89 16.03 -5.22
CA PHE A 859 -26.02 16.22 -3.77
C PHE A 859 -24.65 16.24 -3.07
N GLU A 860 -23.83 15.20 -3.22
CA GLU A 860 -22.54 15.09 -2.54
C GLU A 860 -21.56 16.19 -2.96
N GLY A 861 -21.60 16.61 -4.23
CA GLY A 861 -20.72 17.64 -4.79
C GLY A 861 -20.97 19.03 -4.22
N HIS A 862 -22.23 19.51 -4.20
CA HIS A 862 -22.53 20.87 -3.74
C HIS A 862 -22.64 20.97 -2.21
N ASP A 863 -23.48 20.16 -1.55
CA ASP A 863 -23.91 20.44 -0.17
C ASP A 863 -22.77 20.21 0.86
N THR A 864 -21.85 19.28 0.56
CA THR A 864 -20.66 19.05 1.40
C THR A 864 -19.59 20.11 1.17
N THR A 865 -19.35 20.54 -0.07
CA THR A 865 -18.38 21.59 -0.40
C THR A 865 -18.87 22.95 0.10
N ALA A 866 -20.17 23.23 0.02
CA ALA A 866 -20.76 24.45 0.56
C ALA A 866 -20.60 24.55 2.08
N SER A 867 -20.92 23.48 2.81
CA SER A 867 -20.64 23.39 4.25
C SER A 867 -19.16 23.63 4.55
N GLY A 868 -18.25 23.00 3.79
CA GLY A 868 -16.81 23.23 3.90
C GLY A 868 -16.41 24.69 3.75
N ILE A 869 -16.78 25.32 2.64
CA ILE A 869 -16.44 26.73 2.34
C ILE A 869 -17.03 27.66 3.41
N SER A 870 -18.30 27.53 3.78
CA SER A 870 -18.90 28.42 4.80
C SER A 870 -18.22 28.31 6.17
N TRP A 871 -17.81 27.10 6.59
CA TRP A 871 -17.04 26.93 7.83
C TRP A 871 -15.57 27.38 7.71
N ILE A 872 -14.97 27.28 6.52
CA ILE A 872 -13.64 27.85 6.23
C ILE A 872 -13.67 29.38 6.38
N LEU A 873 -14.68 30.03 5.79
CA LEU A 873 -14.85 31.48 5.86
C LEU A 873 -15.10 31.96 7.29
N TYR A 874 -15.92 31.24 8.07
CA TYR A 874 -16.11 31.52 9.50
C TYR A 874 -14.81 31.36 10.31
N GLY A 875 -14.00 30.34 10.01
CA GLY A 875 -12.68 30.16 10.59
C GLY A 875 -11.75 31.34 10.29
N MET A 876 -11.64 31.73 9.02
CA MET A 876 -10.81 32.88 8.60
C MET A 876 -11.28 34.21 9.17
N ALA A 877 -12.58 34.37 9.44
CA ALA A 877 -13.10 35.56 10.11
C ALA A 877 -12.70 35.62 11.60
N LYS A 878 -12.71 34.48 12.31
CA LYS A 878 -12.21 34.40 13.70
C LYS A 878 -10.69 34.47 13.82
N HIS A 879 -9.96 34.36 12.72
CA HIS A 879 -8.50 34.28 12.67
C HIS A 879 -7.90 35.28 11.66
N PRO A 880 -8.03 36.61 11.91
CA PRO A 880 -7.53 37.65 11.00
C PRO A 880 -6.02 37.55 10.72
N GLU A 881 -5.23 37.09 11.68
CA GLU A 881 -3.79 36.81 11.54
C GLU A 881 -3.46 35.72 10.52
N HIS A 882 -4.36 34.74 10.36
CA HIS A 882 -4.24 33.70 9.34
C HIS A 882 -4.90 34.14 8.02
N GLN A 883 -5.98 34.91 8.08
CA GLN A 883 -6.64 35.52 6.92
C GLN A 883 -5.68 36.42 6.14
N GLN A 884 -4.91 37.26 6.85
CA GLN A 884 -3.95 38.18 6.24
C GLN A 884 -2.76 37.45 5.59
N LYS A 885 -2.22 36.41 6.24
CA LYS A 885 -1.16 35.56 5.64
C LYS A 885 -1.63 34.81 4.39
N CYS A 886 -2.89 34.37 4.36
CA CYS A 886 -3.49 33.84 3.14
C CYS A 886 -3.57 34.92 2.05
N ARG A 887 -4.04 36.14 2.39
CA ARG A 887 -4.13 37.27 1.46
C ARG A 887 -2.77 37.63 0.83
N GLU A 888 -1.70 37.57 1.62
CA GLU A 888 -0.32 37.80 1.16
C GLU A 888 0.13 36.73 0.15
N GLU A 889 -0.03 35.44 0.47
CA GLU A 889 0.24 34.33 -0.46
C GLU A 889 -0.61 34.43 -1.75
N ILE A 890 -1.89 34.77 -1.63
CA ILE A 890 -2.82 34.93 -2.76
C ILE A 890 -2.37 36.09 -3.66
N ARG A 891 -1.93 37.22 -3.09
CA ARG A 891 -1.41 38.37 -3.85
C ARG A 891 -0.10 38.03 -4.57
N GLU A 892 0.81 37.28 -3.95
CA GLU A 892 2.04 36.79 -4.60
C GLU A 892 1.75 35.84 -5.77
N VAL A 893 0.73 34.97 -5.64
CA VAL A 893 0.39 33.95 -6.64
C VAL A 893 -0.48 34.48 -7.78
N LEU A 894 -1.49 35.30 -7.51
CA LEU A 894 -2.45 35.79 -8.51
C LEU A 894 -2.12 37.19 -9.04
N GLY A 895 -1.49 38.04 -8.23
CA GLY A 895 -1.44 39.48 -8.47
C GLY A 895 -2.85 40.07 -8.56
N GLU A 896 -3.11 40.81 -9.64
CA GLU A 896 -4.41 41.41 -9.95
C GLU A 896 -5.38 40.46 -10.71
N ARG A 897 -4.96 39.23 -11.05
CA ARG A 897 -5.83 38.27 -11.78
C ARG A 897 -7.06 37.93 -10.95
N ASN A 898 -8.24 38.05 -11.56
CA ASN A 898 -9.53 37.66 -10.98
C ASN A 898 -9.92 36.20 -11.28
N THR A 899 -9.00 35.42 -11.84
CA THR A 899 -9.13 33.98 -12.15
C THR A 899 -7.96 33.21 -11.56
N VAL A 900 -8.18 31.93 -11.26
CA VAL A 900 -7.16 31.02 -10.74
C VAL A 900 -6.83 29.98 -11.81
N GLU A 901 -5.55 29.80 -12.12
CA GLU A 901 -5.11 28.75 -13.06
C GLU A 901 -4.76 27.47 -12.31
N TRP A 902 -4.79 26.33 -13.01
CA TRP A 902 -4.46 25.02 -12.41
C TRP A 902 -3.07 24.98 -11.77
N GLU A 903 -2.10 25.63 -12.41
CA GLU A 903 -0.73 25.78 -11.93
C GLU A 903 -0.61 26.61 -10.63
N ASP A 904 -1.57 27.47 -10.32
CA ASP A 904 -1.59 28.28 -9.09
C ASP A 904 -2.06 27.49 -7.87
N LEU A 905 -2.93 26.50 -8.07
CA LEU A 905 -3.41 25.63 -7.00
C LEU A 905 -2.29 24.85 -6.29
N GLY A 906 -1.14 24.66 -6.95
CA GLY A 906 0.06 24.08 -6.35
C GLY A 906 0.84 25.04 -5.46
N LYS A 907 0.72 26.36 -5.69
CA LYS A 907 1.49 27.41 -5.01
C LYS A 907 0.84 27.85 -3.69
N LEU A 908 -0.50 27.88 -3.65
CA LEU A 908 -1.35 28.25 -2.50
C LEU A 908 -1.19 27.27 -1.31
N THR A 909 -0.04 27.28 -0.67
CA THR A 909 0.44 26.28 0.29
C THR A 909 -0.13 26.54 1.68
N TYR A 910 0.05 27.76 2.20
CA TYR A 910 -0.46 28.20 3.49
C TYR A 910 -1.99 28.23 3.52
N THR A 911 -2.60 28.73 2.43
CA THR A 911 -4.05 28.68 2.21
C THR A 911 -4.57 27.24 2.28
N THR A 912 -3.82 26.26 1.76
CA THR A 912 -4.16 24.83 1.87
C THR A 912 -4.05 24.30 3.31
N LEU A 913 -3.18 24.88 4.14
CA LEU A 913 -3.07 24.50 5.55
C LEU A 913 -4.29 25.00 6.35
N CYS A 914 -4.67 26.27 6.14
CA CYS A 914 -5.86 26.87 6.74
C CYS A 914 -7.14 26.10 6.39
N ILE A 915 -7.32 25.74 5.11
CA ILE A 915 -8.44 24.90 4.64
C ILE A 915 -8.52 23.56 5.38
N LYS A 916 -7.38 22.91 5.66
CA LYS A 916 -7.34 21.64 6.40
C LYS A 916 -7.68 21.82 7.89
N GLU A 917 -7.21 22.89 8.52
CA GLU A 917 -7.50 23.18 9.93
C GLU A 917 -8.98 23.53 10.15
N CYS A 918 -9.57 24.31 9.25
CA CYS A 918 -11.02 24.52 9.19
C CYS A 918 -11.77 23.18 9.07
N MET A 919 -11.37 22.28 8.16
CA MET A 919 -11.99 20.95 8.03
C MET A 919 -11.76 20.02 9.25
N ARG A 920 -10.76 20.26 10.09
CA ARG A 920 -10.54 19.51 11.34
C ARG A 920 -11.59 19.89 12.38
N LEU A 921 -11.80 21.20 12.55
CA LEU A 921 -12.72 21.76 13.53
C LEU A 921 -14.18 21.72 13.04
N TYR A 922 -14.40 21.73 11.73
CA TYR A 922 -15.72 21.79 11.10
C TYR A 922 -15.80 20.84 9.89
N PRO A 923 -15.65 19.50 10.09
CA PRO A 923 -15.75 18.54 9.00
C PRO A 923 -17.17 18.58 8.39
N PRO A 924 -17.31 18.75 7.06
CA PRO A 924 -18.62 18.85 6.41
C PRO A 924 -19.54 17.65 6.67
N VAL A 925 -18.97 16.45 6.78
CA VAL A 925 -19.67 15.24 7.23
C VAL A 925 -19.19 14.93 8.66
N PRO A 926 -19.96 15.25 9.71
CA PRO A 926 -19.50 15.09 11.09
C PRO A 926 -19.51 13.63 11.57
N GLU A 927 -20.30 12.74 10.94
CA GLU A 927 -20.42 11.33 11.30
C GLU A 927 -20.55 10.41 10.08
N VAL A 928 -19.98 9.20 10.16
CA VAL A 928 -19.98 8.23 9.04
C VAL A 928 -20.31 6.82 9.54
N GLY A 929 -21.43 6.25 9.06
CA GLY A 929 -21.90 4.91 9.45
C GLY A 929 -21.43 3.76 8.55
N ARG A 930 -21.30 2.56 9.11
CA ARG A 930 -20.94 1.30 8.43
C ARG A 930 -21.70 0.11 9.04
N GLU A 931 -22.26 -0.81 8.24
CA GLU A 931 -22.79 -2.11 8.70
C GLU A 931 -21.75 -3.22 8.45
N LEU A 932 -21.43 -4.01 9.48
CA LEU A 932 -20.40 -5.05 9.46
C LEU A 932 -20.86 -6.32 8.71
N ALA A 933 -20.35 -6.66 7.51
CA ALA A 933 -20.73 -7.94 6.85
C ALA A 933 -20.01 -9.19 7.41
N LYS A 934 -19.04 -9.01 8.32
CA LYS A 934 -18.37 -10.01 9.16
C LYS A 934 -18.13 -9.40 10.54
N PRO A 935 -18.07 -10.18 11.65
CA PRO A 935 -17.81 -9.63 12.97
C PRO A 935 -16.49 -8.86 13.00
N ILE A 936 -16.42 -7.79 13.80
CA ILE A 936 -15.17 -7.07 14.02
C ILE A 936 -14.66 -7.33 15.43
N THR A 937 -13.50 -7.97 15.47
CA THR A 937 -12.60 -8.01 16.61
C THR A 937 -11.65 -6.84 16.39
N PHE A 938 -12.09 -5.71 16.88
CA PHE A 938 -11.25 -4.88 17.71
C PHE A 938 -10.51 -5.69 18.84
N CYS A 939 -9.68 -5.05 19.68
CA CYS A 939 -8.87 -5.69 20.75
C CYS A 939 -9.52 -5.96 22.16
N ASP A 940 -9.53 -5.04 23.16
CA ASP A 940 -9.79 -5.19 24.66
C ASP A 940 -10.63 -6.33 25.28
N GLY A 941 -11.48 -7.02 24.53
CA GLY A 941 -12.56 -7.88 25.00
C GLY A 941 -13.84 -7.72 24.15
N ARG A 942 -14.49 -6.54 24.19
CA ARG A 942 -15.77 -6.17 23.54
C ARG A 942 -15.91 -6.35 22.00
N SER A 943 -16.00 -7.54 21.40
CA SER A 943 -16.19 -7.67 19.91
C SER A 943 -17.62 -7.32 19.44
N LEU A 944 -17.80 -6.88 18.18
CA LEU A 944 -19.13 -6.70 17.58
C LEU A 944 -19.46 -7.84 16.61
N PRO A 945 -20.72 -8.31 16.59
CA PRO A 945 -21.17 -9.31 15.63
C PRO A 945 -21.33 -8.71 14.22
N LYS A 946 -21.36 -9.62 13.23
CA LYS A 946 -21.87 -9.32 11.90
C LYS A 946 -23.29 -8.72 11.99
N GLY A 947 -23.56 -7.69 11.20
CA GLY A 947 -24.83 -6.96 11.17
C GLY A 947 -24.93 -5.82 12.18
N ALA A 948 -23.93 -5.63 13.06
CA ALA A 948 -23.85 -4.42 13.86
C ALA A 948 -23.58 -3.19 12.97
N THR A 949 -24.10 -2.03 13.38
CA THR A 949 -23.74 -0.73 12.80
C THR A 949 -22.71 -0.06 13.70
N VAL A 950 -21.68 0.51 13.10
CA VAL A 950 -20.66 1.31 13.78
C VAL A 950 -20.67 2.72 13.19
N MET A 951 -20.57 3.74 14.06
CA MET A 951 -20.56 5.15 13.69
C MET A 951 -19.19 5.76 14.02
N LEU A 952 -18.49 6.25 13.00
CA LEU A 952 -17.42 7.23 13.16
C LEU A 952 -18.05 8.58 13.53
N ASN A 953 -17.46 9.30 14.50
CA ASN A 953 -17.72 10.71 14.69
C ASN A 953 -16.44 11.51 14.40
N LEU A 954 -16.37 12.08 13.20
CA LEU A 954 -15.21 12.80 12.69
C LEU A 954 -15.02 14.14 13.41
N TYR A 955 -16.12 14.79 13.82
CA TYR A 955 -16.09 16.03 14.59
C TYR A 955 -15.42 15.86 15.97
N ALA A 956 -15.63 14.71 16.62
CA ALA A 956 -14.99 14.34 17.89
C ALA A 956 -13.54 13.86 17.70
N ILE A 957 -13.26 13.11 16.62
CA ILE A 957 -11.87 12.73 16.26
C ILE A 957 -11.02 13.98 16.00
N GLY A 958 -11.56 14.98 15.30
CA GLY A 958 -10.90 16.27 15.05
C GLY A 958 -10.59 17.08 16.31
N ARG A 959 -11.26 16.81 17.44
CA ARG A 959 -11.06 17.47 18.74
C ARG A 959 -10.41 16.59 19.81
N CYS A 960 -9.98 15.39 19.44
CA CYS A 960 -9.53 14.43 20.43
C CYS A 960 -8.15 14.80 21.01
N PRO A 961 -8.01 15.05 22.34
CA PRO A 961 -6.71 15.40 22.94
C PRO A 961 -5.63 14.32 22.78
N SER A 962 -6.01 13.07 22.52
CA SER A 962 -5.06 11.96 22.28
C SER A 962 -4.51 11.92 20.83
N VAL A 963 -5.03 12.79 19.96
CA VAL A 963 -4.68 12.91 18.53
C VAL A 963 -4.21 14.32 18.21
N TRP A 964 -4.74 15.34 18.89
CA TRP A 964 -4.47 16.76 18.67
C TRP A 964 -4.14 17.45 19.99
N GLU A 965 -2.94 18.02 20.05
CA GLU A 965 -2.48 18.91 21.12
C GLU A 965 -3.26 20.24 21.07
N ASP A 966 -3.71 20.74 22.21
CA ASP A 966 -4.61 21.91 22.34
C ASP A 966 -5.75 21.93 21.30
N PRO A 967 -6.67 20.95 21.34
CA PRO A 967 -7.56 20.66 20.20
C PRO A 967 -8.53 21.76 19.81
N GLU A 968 -8.88 22.71 20.69
CA GLU A 968 -9.73 23.84 20.32
C GLU A 968 -8.95 25.06 19.78
N VAL A 969 -7.61 25.06 19.87
CA VAL A 969 -6.76 26.09 19.26
C VAL A 969 -6.69 25.85 17.75
N PHE A 970 -6.95 26.89 16.97
CA PHE A 970 -6.76 26.91 15.52
C PHE A 970 -5.27 27.09 15.21
N ASP A 971 -4.64 26.09 14.60
CA ASP A 971 -3.28 26.20 14.07
C ASP A 971 -3.18 25.52 12.69
N PRO A 972 -3.05 26.30 11.59
CA PRO A 972 -2.75 25.77 10.26
C PRO A 972 -1.44 24.98 10.20
N MET A 973 -0.44 25.34 11.01
CA MET A 973 0.87 24.68 10.98
C MET A 973 0.77 23.20 11.38
N ARG A 974 -0.29 22.75 12.07
CA ARG A 974 -0.63 21.32 12.25
C ARG A 974 -0.64 20.50 10.96
N PHE A 975 -0.74 21.14 9.80
CA PHE A 975 -0.81 20.53 8.47
C PHE A 975 0.39 20.85 7.55
N SER A 976 1.43 21.55 8.03
CA SER A 976 2.71 21.67 7.31
C SER A 976 3.32 20.27 7.06
N PRO A 977 4.31 20.07 6.18
CA PRO A 977 4.89 18.74 5.97
C PRO A 977 5.54 18.13 7.24
N GLU A 978 6.13 18.97 8.09
CA GLU A 978 6.92 18.61 9.27
C GLU A 978 6.01 18.25 10.44
N ASN A 979 5.12 19.18 10.76
CA ASN A 979 4.01 18.99 11.69
C ASN A 979 2.93 18.08 11.12
N SER A 980 3.03 17.68 9.84
CA SER A 980 2.56 16.39 9.31
C SER A 980 3.60 15.31 9.65
N SER A 981 4.09 14.47 8.72
CA SER A 981 4.87 13.27 9.07
C SER A 981 4.15 12.27 10.03
N GLY A 982 2.83 12.03 9.84
CA GLY A 982 2.04 11.01 10.60
C GLY A 982 0.71 11.44 11.29
N ARG A 983 0.64 11.39 12.64
CA ARG A 983 -0.54 11.72 13.54
C ARG A 983 -1.75 10.86 13.24
N HIS A 984 -1.47 9.57 13.15
CA HIS A 984 -2.41 8.50 12.85
C HIS A 984 -3.13 8.65 11.50
N ALA A 985 -2.95 7.67 10.61
CA ALA A 985 -3.40 7.77 9.21
C ALA A 985 -4.92 7.99 9.00
N TYR A 986 -5.74 7.83 10.06
CA TYR A 986 -7.16 8.13 10.04
C TYR A 986 -7.61 9.21 11.07
N GLY A 987 -6.66 9.93 11.70
CA GLY A 987 -6.93 11.03 12.64
C GLY A 987 -7.43 12.32 11.96
N PHE A 988 -7.20 12.46 10.65
CA PHE A 988 -7.79 13.50 9.81
C PHE A 988 -8.30 12.88 8.51
N VAL A 989 -9.61 12.64 8.42
CA VAL A 989 -10.27 11.98 7.28
C VAL A 989 -11.60 12.66 6.87
N PRO A 990 -11.62 13.98 6.59
CA PRO A 990 -12.85 14.67 6.16
C PRO A 990 -13.44 14.06 4.88
N PHE A 991 -12.59 13.50 4.01
CA PHE A 991 -12.97 12.79 2.79
C PHE A 991 -13.19 11.28 2.97
N SER A 992 -13.33 10.79 4.22
CA SER A 992 -13.29 9.37 4.57
C SER A 992 -11.96 8.69 4.16
N ALA A 993 -11.86 7.37 4.32
CA ALA A 993 -10.64 6.61 4.01
C ALA A 993 -10.92 5.16 3.56
N GLY A 994 -9.86 4.43 3.23
CA GLY A 994 -9.94 3.09 2.65
C GLY A 994 -10.55 3.10 1.24
N SER A 995 -11.11 1.99 0.79
CA SER A 995 -11.71 1.90 -0.56
C SER A 995 -12.97 2.78 -0.73
N ARG A 996 -13.58 3.21 0.39
CA ARG A 996 -14.76 4.08 0.44
C ARG A 996 -14.40 5.57 0.65
N ASN A 997 -13.17 5.99 0.38
CA ASN A 997 -12.80 7.41 0.37
C ASN A 997 -13.55 8.19 -0.74
N CYS A 998 -13.71 9.49 -0.57
CA CYS A 998 -14.34 10.36 -1.55
C CYS A 998 -13.60 10.29 -2.90
N ILE A 999 -14.36 10.16 -4.00
CA ILE A 999 -13.81 10.12 -5.36
C ILE A 999 -13.55 11.54 -5.89
N GLY A 1000 -14.40 12.50 -5.51
CA GLY A 1000 -14.29 13.92 -5.85
C GLY A 1000 -13.38 14.74 -4.91
N GLN A 1001 -12.55 14.11 -4.09
CA GLN A 1001 -11.68 14.80 -3.11
C GLN A 1001 -10.85 15.92 -3.76
N ASN A 1002 -10.27 15.67 -4.94
CA ASN A 1002 -9.46 16.65 -5.64
C ASN A 1002 -10.31 17.80 -6.22
N PHE A 1003 -11.53 17.51 -6.69
CA PHE A 1003 -12.46 18.53 -7.16
C PHE A 1003 -12.84 19.49 -6.03
N ALA A 1004 -13.31 18.95 -4.89
CA ALA A 1004 -13.70 19.76 -3.73
C ALA A 1004 -12.52 20.53 -3.11
N MET A 1005 -11.31 19.94 -3.08
CA MET A 1005 -10.11 20.66 -2.64
C MET A 1005 -9.70 21.80 -3.58
N ASN A 1006 -9.88 21.64 -4.89
CA ASN A 1006 -9.64 22.71 -5.85
C ASN A 1006 -10.69 23.82 -5.70
N GLU A 1007 -11.97 23.46 -5.61
CA GLU A 1007 -13.07 24.42 -5.43
C GLU A 1007 -12.94 25.24 -4.13
N MET A 1008 -12.58 24.59 -3.01
CA MET A 1008 -12.28 25.29 -1.75
C MET A 1008 -11.09 26.25 -1.87
N LYS A 1009 -10.07 25.93 -2.67
CA LYS A 1009 -8.94 26.85 -2.92
C LYS A 1009 -9.34 28.04 -3.78
N VAL A 1010 -10.02 27.81 -4.90
CA VAL A 1010 -10.46 28.89 -5.82
C VAL A 1010 -11.40 29.85 -5.10
N ALA A 1011 -12.42 29.30 -4.41
CA ALA A 1011 -13.36 30.11 -3.65
C ALA A 1011 -12.67 30.94 -2.57
N LEU A 1012 -11.80 30.31 -1.74
CA LEU A 1012 -11.11 31.04 -0.68
C LEU A 1012 -10.14 32.09 -1.24
N ALA A 1013 -9.41 31.78 -2.32
CA ALA A 1013 -8.47 32.69 -2.94
C ALA A 1013 -9.15 33.97 -3.44
N LEU A 1014 -10.19 33.84 -4.27
CA LEU A 1014 -10.88 34.99 -4.85
C LEU A 1014 -11.70 35.77 -3.80
N ILE A 1015 -12.24 35.11 -2.78
CA ILE A 1015 -12.88 35.79 -1.64
C ILE A 1015 -11.85 36.63 -0.86
N LEU A 1016 -10.72 36.04 -0.45
CA LEU A 1016 -9.70 36.76 0.32
C LEU A 1016 -8.86 37.71 -0.53
N GLN A 1017 -8.95 37.69 -1.86
CA GLN A 1017 -8.39 38.74 -2.71
C GLN A 1017 -9.25 40.03 -2.62
N ARG A 1018 -10.59 39.90 -2.67
CA ARG A 1018 -11.52 41.05 -2.73
C ARG A 1018 -12.04 41.54 -1.37
N PHE A 1019 -12.14 40.66 -0.37
CA PHE A 1019 -12.83 40.95 0.89
C PHE A 1019 -11.97 40.69 2.14
N GLU A 1020 -12.30 41.43 3.19
CA GLU A 1020 -11.91 41.20 4.57
C GLU A 1020 -13.15 40.73 5.34
N LEU A 1021 -12.96 39.68 6.14
CA LEU A 1021 -14.05 38.95 6.79
C LEU A 1021 -13.98 39.14 8.30
N SER A 1022 -15.11 39.42 8.94
CA SER A 1022 -15.22 39.48 10.41
C SER A 1022 -16.49 38.77 10.91
N PRO A 1023 -16.47 38.11 12.08
CA PRO A 1023 -17.60 37.36 12.59
C PRO A 1023 -18.71 38.27 13.12
N ASP A 1024 -19.96 37.87 12.94
CA ASP A 1024 -21.05 38.38 13.77
C ASP A 1024 -20.93 37.77 15.18
N THR A 1025 -20.53 38.60 16.16
CA THR A 1025 -20.33 38.20 17.55
C THR A 1025 -21.63 38.11 18.36
N GLU A 1026 -22.72 38.73 17.88
CA GLU A 1026 -24.04 38.61 18.53
C GLU A 1026 -24.76 37.33 18.08
N ASN A 1027 -24.39 36.79 16.91
CA ASN A 1027 -25.08 35.68 16.25
C ASN A 1027 -24.15 34.48 15.95
N GLU A 1028 -23.40 34.00 16.96
CA GLU A 1028 -22.47 32.87 16.79
C GLU A 1028 -23.16 31.60 16.20
N PRO A 1029 -22.57 30.94 15.19
CA PRO A 1029 -23.16 29.74 14.57
C PRO A 1029 -23.39 28.54 15.51
N LEU A 1030 -24.66 28.28 15.79
CA LEU A 1030 -25.15 27.15 16.58
C LEU A 1030 -25.06 25.85 15.76
N LYS A 1031 -23.91 25.17 15.86
CA LYS A 1031 -23.60 23.90 15.18
C LYS A 1031 -24.68 22.82 15.38
N VAL A 1032 -25.34 22.41 14.30
CA VAL A 1032 -26.30 21.30 14.24
C VAL A 1032 -25.75 20.15 13.40
N ARG A 1033 -25.80 18.94 13.97
CA ARG A 1033 -25.51 17.68 13.28
C ARG A 1033 -26.71 17.24 12.43
N GLN A 1034 -26.68 17.49 11.12
CA GLN A 1034 -27.54 16.85 10.13
C GLN A 1034 -26.74 15.83 9.29
N LEU A 1035 -27.14 15.55 8.04
CA LEU A 1035 -26.32 14.79 7.09
C LEU A 1035 -24.97 15.48 6.83
N VAL A 1036 -25.00 16.81 6.75
CA VAL A 1036 -23.83 17.69 6.77
C VAL A 1036 -23.85 18.60 8.01
N LEU A 1037 -22.69 19.15 8.38
CA LEU A 1037 -22.54 20.09 9.49
C LEU A 1037 -23.10 21.46 9.10
N ARG A 1038 -24.14 21.92 9.80
CA ARG A 1038 -24.85 23.18 9.55
C ARG A 1038 -24.91 24.04 10.80
N SER A 1039 -25.35 25.29 10.64
CA SER A 1039 -25.75 26.17 11.74
C SER A 1039 -27.28 26.24 11.84
N ALA A 1040 -27.85 26.34 13.05
CA ALA A 1040 -29.28 26.56 13.25
C ALA A 1040 -29.73 27.99 12.88
N ASN A 1041 -28.85 28.96 13.13
CA ASN A 1041 -29.03 30.41 12.95
C ASN A 1041 -28.21 30.96 11.76
N GLY A 1042 -27.80 30.11 10.82
CA GLY A 1042 -26.96 30.49 9.68
C GLY A 1042 -25.49 30.76 10.06
N ILE A 1043 -24.66 31.10 9.06
CA ILE A 1043 -23.28 31.58 9.27
C ILE A 1043 -23.23 33.03 8.79
N HIS A 1044 -23.24 33.95 9.74
CA HIS A 1044 -23.32 35.39 9.51
C HIS A 1044 -21.93 36.03 9.66
N LEU A 1045 -21.42 36.65 8.59
CA LEU A 1045 -20.17 37.41 8.60
C LEU A 1045 -20.38 38.85 8.10
N TYR A 1046 -19.65 39.79 8.66
CA TYR A 1046 -19.43 41.10 8.05
C TYR A 1046 -18.40 40.98 6.92
N LEU A 1047 -18.70 41.65 5.80
CA LEU A 1047 -17.84 41.74 4.62
C LEU A 1047 -17.40 43.19 4.44
N LYS A 1048 -16.09 43.43 4.37
CA LYS A 1048 -15.50 44.73 3.99
C LYS A 1048 -14.77 44.53 2.68
N LYS A 1049 -15.04 45.36 1.66
CA LYS A 1049 -14.26 45.34 0.42
C LYS A 1049 -12.84 45.84 0.72
N VAL A 1050 -11.83 45.15 0.22
CA VAL A 1050 -10.44 45.57 0.36
C VAL A 1050 -10.09 46.53 -0.77
N GLU A 1051 -9.45 47.63 -0.40
CA GLU A 1051 -8.89 48.59 -1.35
C GLU A 1051 -7.68 47.94 -2.04
N THR A 1052 -7.69 48.00 -3.36
CA THR A 1052 -6.70 47.39 -4.28
C THR A 1052 -5.47 48.26 -4.40
#